data_AF-A0A7Y5DPA4-F1
#
_entry.id   AF-A0A7Y5DPA4-F1
#
_cell.length_a   1.000
_cell.length_b   1.000
_cell.length_c   1.000
_cell.angle_alpha   90.00
_cell.angle_beta   90.00
_cell.angle_gamma   90.00
#
_symmetry.space_group_name_H-M   'P 1'
#
loop_
_entity.id
_entity.type
_entity.pdbx_description
1 polymer ?
#
loop_
_entity_poly.entity_id
_entity_poly.type
_entity_poly.pdbx_seq_one_letter_code
_entity_poly.pdbx_strand_id
1 'polypeptide(L)'
;MRPNKEWLFTKYDVFNRPVMTGVYTHSSAATQAQMQGFVDALYNPTPPATARAYFVTRNNIGETGYTDESFPITADGITEYLSVTYYDNYGFPGVLPFYDANGMNISGYSDGEGADTRYFEELKGQVTGSRTKVLNSSIWLTTTNYYDDKYRAIQSRGDLYDGSNSGKETTSTLYDFLGKVKQAKLRQELNGASTTVAKYLTYDHAGRLLKVEQEIDGANRTTLSDLTYNELGQLQQKKLGGNIQSVDYKYNIRGWLTRINDPDNLGVDLFGMMLNYNTAEAQFTSQPQYNGNISSAVWNTTGKVKSAYGYTYDALNRLIESDYKTTISGTLAESGAYEERNLAYDLNGNINRLVRTNVSGTVSDDFTYTYNGNQLSSINSGTAYVYDHNGNMTSDGLKGFNITYNQLNLPSQVSKSSENVSYIYNAAGTKLAKLQNGTLKQLYAGSLVYNESKVLDYILHDEGMVVKQSGGFEYQYFIKDHLGNTRVVFNGSGSTLQIADYYPFGSRFVPFSPESSNKYLYNGKELQDDVIGGAQLGWLDYGARFYDPQIGRWMVIDPKADKYFQISPLAYVANNPLKFIDPDGKEIRIVIKNDGNVLETVKYSKGKLYTNDGKEYTGKNSFALKIQNTLNNLNKVDDKKVKNVLSTLENSELKHYIQFNPFGQDNAHPKTDDRSAVNKGERCGSRIDVTLGKEETEKDVPSTNETILGHELQHSYDYDQGNMAGEMDIESSNTDPKEIRAVNFENRIRSFFHLKRRTTYGGEPIDKSKLEEQKK
;
A
#
# COMPACT_ATOMS: atom_id res chain seq x y z
N MET A 1 -21.93 13.70 0.14
CA MET A 1 -22.52 13.25 1.42
C MET A 1 -23.09 14.40 2.26
N ARG A 2 -22.29 15.34 2.81
CA ARG A 2 -22.83 16.43 3.65
C ARG A 2 -23.94 17.28 3.00
N PRO A 3 -23.85 17.69 1.72
CA PRO A 3 -24.96 18.40 1.05
C PRO A 3 -26.26 17.58 0.97
N ASN A 4 -26.14 16.25 0.97
CA ASN A 4 -27.26 15.31 0.96
C ASN A 4 -27.74 14.93 2.38
N LYS A 5 -27.15 15.54 3.43
CA LYS A 5 -27.42 15.23 4.84
C LYS A 5 -27.01 13.80 5.26
N GLU A 6 -26.13 13.18 4.47
CA GLU A 6 -25.67 11.81 4.69
C GLU A 6 -24.39 11.77 5.53
N TRP A 7 -24.31 10.78 6.41
CA TRP A 7 -23.18 10.48 7.28
C TRP A 7 -22.82 9.01 7.20
N LEU A 8 -21.53 8.70 7.15
CA LEU A 8 -21.05 7.35 7.38
C LEU A 8 -21.07 7.06 8.88
N PHE A 9 -21.54 5.88 9.26
CA PHE A 9 -21.46 5.39 10.63
C PHE A 9 -20.68 4.08 10.69
N THR A 10 -20.08 3.84 11.86
CA THR A 10 -19.51 2.55 12.24
C THR A 10 -20.08 2.16 13.60
N LYS A 11 -20.59 0.94 13.75
CA LYS A 11 -21.01 0.38 15.04
C LYS A 11 -19.98 -0.62 15.54
N TYR A 12 -19.91 -0.72 16.86
CA TYR A 12 -18.98 -1.58 17.57
C TYR A 12 -19.73 -2.60 18.42
N ASP A 13 -19.11 -3.74 18.68
CA ASP A 13 -19.59 -4.69 19.68
C ASP A 13 -19.09 -4.38 21.10
N VAL A 14 -19.48 -5.21 22.06
CA VAL A 14 -19.10 -5.10 23.48
C VAL A 14 -17.58 -5.11 23.72
N PHE A 15 -16.79 -5.61 22.77
CA PHE A 15 -15.33 -5.65 22.84
C PHE A 15 -14.68 -4.50 22.05
N ASN A 16 -15.46 -3.47 21.68
CA ASN A 16 -15.02 -2.33 20.89
C ASN A 16 -14.45 -2.72 19.51
N ARG A 17 -14.94 -3.83 18.92
CA ARG A 17 -14.56 -4.25 17.57
C ARG A 17 -15.56 -3.68 16.56
N PRO A 18 -15.11 -3.13 15.41
CA PRO A 18 -16.03 -2.67 14.38
C PRO A 18 -16.79 -3.87 13.79
N VAL A 19 -18.12 -3.80 13.81
CA VAL A 19 -19.01 -4.88 13.34
C VAL A 19 -19.90 -4.47 12.18
N MET A 20 -20.09 -3.17 11.94
CA MET A 20 -21.02 -2.70 10.92
C MET A 20 -20.65 -1.30 10.44
N THR A 21 -20.79 -1.07 9.15
CA THR A 21 -20.74 0.27 8.56
C THR A 21 -21.97 0.53 7.71
N GLY A 22 -22.35 1.80 7.57
CA GLY A 22 -23.51 2.18 6.77
C GLY A 22 -23.62 3.69 6.54
N VAL A 23 -24.70 4.08 5.89
CA VAL A 23 -25.09 5.47 5.62
C VAL A 23 -26.34 5.79 6.44
N TYR A 24 -26.26 6.92 7.13
CA TYR A 24 -27.35 7.53 7.89
C TYR A 24 -27.71 8.87 7.25
N THR A 25 -29.00 9.12 7.03
CA THR A 25 -29.47 10.40 6.51
C THR A 25 -30.16 11.20 7.60
N HIS A 26 -29.54 12.32 7.97
CA HIS A 26 -30.08 13.23 8.96
C HIS A 26 -31.25 14.06 8.37
N SER A 27 -32.22 14.44 9.21
CA SER A 27 -33.41 15.18 8.78
C SER A 27 -33.08 16.58 8.22
N SER A 28 -32.07 17.22 8.79
CA SER A 28 -31.52 18.53 8.38
C SER A 28 -30.03 18.44 8.02
N ALA A 29 -29.52 19.44 7.30
CA ALA A 29 -28.08 19.59 7.12
C ALA A 29 -27.45 19.96 8.47
N ALA A 30 -26.42 19.22 8.88
CA ALA A 30 -25.74 19.41 10.16
C ALA A 30 -24.24 19.59 9.94
N THR A 31 -23.61 20.44 10.75
CA THR A 31 -22.15 20.46 10.91
C THR A 31 -21.71 19.27 11.76
N GLN A 32 -20.41 18.99 11.78
CA GLN A 32 -19.86 17.94 12.65
C GLN A 32 -20.18 18.20 14.13
N ALA A 33 -20.04 19.45 14.60
CA ALA A 33 -20.35 19.80 15.98
C ALA A 33 -21.84 19.61 16.32
N GLN A 34 -22.73 19.94 15.38
CA GLN A 34 -24.17 19.72 15.56
C GLN A 34 -24.52 18.22 15.59
N MET A 35 -23.90 17.42 14.72
CA MET A 35 -24.07 15.97 14.73
C MET A 35 -23.55 15.36 16.03
N GLN A 36 -22.39 15.80 16.51
CA GLN A 36 -21.84 15.36 17.79
C GLN A 36 -22.81 15.65 18.93
N GLY A 37 -23.31 16.88 19.04
CA GLY A 37 -24.26 17.25 20.09
C GLY A 37 -25.59 16.47 20.00
N PHE A 38 -26.06 16.19 18.80
CA PHE A 38 -27.23 15.33 18.58
C PHE A 38 -26.99 13.90 19.09
N VAL A 39 -25.85 13.30 18.74
CA VAL A 39 -25.49 11.93 19.15
C VAL A 39 -25.25 11.86 20.67
N ASP A 40 -24.54 12.83 21.26
CA ASP A 40 -24.28 12.88 22.71
C ASP A 40 -25.57 12.88 23.53
N ALA A 41 -26.59 13.60 23.05
CA ALA A 41 -27.91 13.66 23.69
C ALA A 41 -28.66 12.31 23.67
N LEU A 42 -28.35 11.42 22.72
CA LEU A 42 -28.93 10.07 22.66
C LEU A 42 -28.34 9.12 23.71
N TYR A 43 -27.08 9.34 24.10
CA TYR A 43 -26.39 8.53 25.11
C TYR A 43 -26.55 9.08 26.54
N ASN A 44 -26.78 10.39 26.68
CA ASN A 44 -27.00 11.05 27.97
C ASN A 44 -28.37 11.78 28.04
N PRO A 45 -29.52 11.10 27.81
CA PRO A 45 -30.81 11.75 27.82
C PRO A 45 -31.28 12.11 29.22
N THR A 46 -32.18 13.09 29.31
CA THR A 46 -32.95 13.39 30.54
C THR A 46 -34.43 13.16 30.24
N PRO A 47 -35.08 12.13 30.82
CA PRO A 47 -34.60 11.21 31.85
C PRO A 47 -33.63 10.11 31.33
N PRO A 48 -32.73 9.56 32.18
CA PRO A 48 -31.70 8.58 31.74
C PRO A 48 -32.22 7.25 31.18
N ALA A 49 -33.48 6.88 31.47
CA ALA A 49 -34.04 5.58 31.11
C ALA A 49 -34.18 5.34 29.60
N THR A 50 -33.98 6.36 28.76
CA THR A 50 -34.08 6.26 27.29
C THR A 50 -32.71 6.29 26.59
N ALA A 51 -31.61 6.07 27.32
CA ALA A 51 -30.27 6.08 26.76
C ALA A 51 -30.08 4.97 25.72
N ARG A 52 -29.42 5.28 24.59
CA ARG A 52 -28.99 4.30 23.60
C ARG A 52 -27.89 3.40 24.15
N ALA A 53 -27.79 2.17 23.64
CA ALA A 53 -26.68 1.28 23.95
C ALA A 53 -25.41 1.73 23.21
N TYR A 54 -24.26 1.74 23.88
CA TYR A 54 -22.97 2.13 23.25
C TYR A 54 -22.44 1.13 22.22
N PHE A 55 -22.96 -0.09 22.25
CA PHE A 55 -22.54 -1.18 21.38
C PHE A 55 -23.75 -2.00 20.96
N VAL A 56 -23.58 -2.79 19.90
CA VAL A 56 -24.55 -3.80 19.48
C VAL A 56 -24.08 -5.18 19.90
N THR A 57 -25.04 -6.09 20.15
CA THR A 57 -24.73 -7.49 20.48
C THR A 57 -25.17 -8.40 19.35
N ARG A 58 -24.41 -9.45 19.09
CA ARG A 58 -24.77 -10.46 18.09
C ARG A 58 -26.01 -11.22 18.55
N ASN A 59 -27.07 -11.22 17.74
CA ASN A 59 -28.33 -11.92 18.02
C ASN A 59 -28.74 -12.86 16.88
N ASN A 60 -28.02 -12.85 15.74
CA ASN A 60 -28.27 -13.65 14.55
C ASN A 60 -29.66 -13.45 13.92
N ILE A 61 -30.30 -12.31 14.21
CA ILE A 61 -31.62 -11.94 13.71
C ILE A 61 -31.50 -10.74 12.76
N GLY A 62 -32.39 -10.67 11.77
CA GLY A 62 -32.49 -9.54 10.84
C GLY A 62 -31.40 -9.53 9.76
N GLU A 63 -31.34 -8.43 8.99
CA GLU A 63 -30.41 -8.31 7.86
C GLU A 63 -28.95 -8.34 8.29
N THR A 64 -28.63 -7.83 9.50
CA THR A 64 -27.26 -7.66 9.98
C THR A 64 -26.82 -8.72 10.98
N GLY A 65 -27.73 -9.45 11.63
CA GLY A 65 -27.38 -10.40 12.69
C GLY A 65 -26.93 -9.76 14.02
N TYR A 66 -27.12 -8.45 14.18
CA TYR A 66 -26.82 -7.69 15.39
C TYR A 66 -28.07 -6.96 15.92
N THR A 67 -28.07 -6.61 17.21
CA THR A 67 -29.13 -5.79 17.81
C THR A 67 -29.20 -4.39 17.21
N ASP A 68 -30.38 -3.78 17.23
CA ASP A 68 -30.65 -2.43 16.70
C ASP A 68 -30.84 -1.41 17.84
N GLU A 69 -29.81 -1.27 18.68
CA GLU A 69 -29.92 -0.54 19.97
C GLU A 69 -28.94 0.64 20.09
N SER A 70 -27.86 0.63 19.30
CA SER A 70 -26.86 1.70 19.20
C SER A 70 -27.16 2.62 18.04
N PHE A 71 -26.95 3.93 18.23
CA PHE A 71 -27.12 4.92 17.16
C PHE A 71 -26.19 4.62 15.97
N PRO A 72 -26.64 4.87 14.73
CA PRO A 72 -28.04 5.08 14.35
C PRO A 72 -28.82 3.77 14.42
N ILE A 73 -30.04 3.75 14.92
CA ILE A 73 -30.94 2.60 14.77
C ILE A 73 -31.77 2.71 13.49
N THR A 74 -32.45 1.64 13.07
CA THR A 74 -33.28 1.65 11.84
C THR A 74 -34.27 2.82 11.82
N ALA A 75 -34.91 3.11 12.96
CA ALA A 75 -35.87 4.20 13.08
C ALA A 75 -35.26 5.62 12.99
N ASP A 76 -33.95 5.76 13.16
CA ASP A 76 -33.28 7.07 13.08
C ASP A 76 -33.12 7.53 11.61
N GLY A 77 -33.19 6.62 10.64
CA GLY A 77 -33.01 6.92 9.22
C GLY A 77 -31.73 6.32 8.61
N ILE A 78 -31.40 5.08 8.97
CA ILE A 78 -30.40 4.30 8.22
C ILE A 78 -30.92 4.12 6.80
N THR A 79 -30.17 4.59 5.81
CA THR A 79 -30.54 4.48 4.40
C THR A 79 -29.88 3.29 3.73
N GLU A 80 -28.68 2.90 4.18
CA GLU A 80 -27.97 1.77 3.62
C GLU A 80 -26.99 1.16 4.63
N TYR A 81 -26.94 -0.17 4.68
CA TYR A 81 -25.84 -0.90 5.31
C TYR A 81 -24.78 -1.22 4.25
N LEU A 82 -23.52 -0.95 4.57
CA LEU A 82 -22.38 -1.07 3.66
C LEU A 82 -21.56 -2.34 3.93
N SER A 83 -21.31 -2.64 5.20
CA SER A 83 -20.62 -3.87 5.60
C SER A 83 -21.07 -4.37 6.96
N VAL A 84 -20.92 -5.69 7.18
CA VAL A 84 -21.11 -6.35 8.46
C VAL A 84 -19.95 -7.33 8.68
N THR A 85 -19.37 -7.36 9.87
CA THR A 85 -18.30 -8.27 10.28
C THR A 85 -18.75 -9.12 11.44
N TYR A 86 -18.50 -10.42 11.39
CA TYR A 86 -18.86 -11.40 12.41
C TYR A 86 -17.61 -12.00 13.02
N TYR A 87 -17.61 -12.11 14.35
CA TYR A 87 -16.48 -12.63 15.11
C TYR A 87 -16.85 -13.90 15.88
N ASP A 88 -15.83 -14.67 16.25
CA ASP A 88 -15.82 -15.72 17.28
C ASP A 88 -16.59 -17.02 16.97
N ASN A 89 -17.65 -17.00 16.17
CA ASN A 89 -18.39 -18.23 15.82
C ASN A 89 -19.09 -18.15 14.45
N TYR A 90 -19.54 -19.31 13.96
CA TYR A 90 -20.08 -19.50 12.61
C TYR A 90 -21.60 -19.32 12.46
N GLY A 91 -22.34 -19.06 13.54
CA GLY A 91 -23.80 -18.92 13.45
C GLY A 91 -24.24 -17.53 13.01
N PHE A 92 -23.98 -17.06 11.78
CA PHE A 92 -24.39 -15.72 11.31
C PHE A 92 -25.23 -15.77 10.02
N PRO A 93 -26.03 -14.74 9.72
CA PRO A 93 -26.83 -14.69 8.49
C PRO A 93 -25.96 -14.78 7.22
N GLY A 94 -26.27 -15.75 6.36
CA GLY A 94 -25.57 -15.96 5.10
C GLY A 94 -24.26 -16.76 5.21
N VAL A 95 -23.98 -17.39 6.35
CA VAL A 95 -22.80 -18.26 6.51
C VAL A 95 -22.67 -19.25 5.34
N LEU A 96 -21.48 -19.31 4.76
CA LEU A 96 -21.16 -20.23 3.68
C LEU A 96 -20.46 -21.45 4.28
N PRO A 97 -21.02 -22.67 4.13
CA PRO A 97 -20.50 -23.85 4.83
C PRO A 97 -19.11 -24.21 4.31
N PHE A 98 -18.30 -24.84 5.16
CA PHE A 98 -17.01 -25.41 4.79
C PHE A 98 -17.19 -26.31 3.56
N TYR A 99 -16.31 -26.16 2.58
CA TYR A 99 -16.40 -26.81 1.29
C TYR A 99 -15.29 -27.86 1.16
N ASP A 100 -15.72 -29.12 1.14
CA ASP A 100 -14.86 -30.30 1.14
C ASP A 100 -14.81 -31.04 -0.20
N ALA A 101 -15.76 -30.75 -1.08
CA ALA A 101 -15.81 -31.33 -2.42
C ALA A 101 -14.64 -30.85 -3.31
N ASN A 102 -14.45 -31.55 -4.43
CA ASN A 102 -13.44 -31.22 -5.45
C ASN A 102 -12.00 -31.06 -4.89
N GLY A 103 -11.72 -31.77 -3.79
CA GLY A 103 -10.43 -31.77 -3.11
C GLY A 103 -10.05 -30.40 -2.54
N MET A 104 -11.01 -29.60 -2.08
CA MET A 104 -10.74 -28.30 -1.46
C MET A 104 -10.36 -28.41 0.02
N ASN A 105 -10.70 -29.51 0.70
CA ASN A 105 -10.15 -29.78 2.03
C ASN A 105 -8.69 -30.26 1.93
N ILE A 106 -7.75 -29.32 1.95
CA ILE A 106 -6.30 -29.61 1.85
C ILE A 106 -5.54 -29.46 3.16
N SER A 107 -6.14 -28.86 4.20
CA SER A 107 -5.45 -28.63 5.48
C SER A 107 -5.18 -29.92 6.24
N GLY A 108 -6.04 -30.93 6.04
CA GLY A 108 -6.00 -32.20 6.79
C GLY A 108 -6.33 -32.04 8.27
N TYR A 109 -6.84 -30.88 8.70
CA TYR A 109 -7.19 -30.61 10.09
C TYR A 109 -8.48 -31.35 10.50
N SER A 110 -8.49 -31.84 11.75
CA SER A 110 -9.65 -32.39 12.46
C SER A 110 -9.52 -31.97 13.92
N ASP A 111 -10.59 -31.47 14.53
CA ASP A 111 -10.57 -30.99 15.91
C ASP A 111 -10.72 -32.10 16.97
N GLY A 112 -10.91 -33.36 16.54
CA GLY A 112 -11.04 -34.53 17.42
C GLY A 112 -12.38 -34.63 18.16
N GLU A 113 -13.28 -33.65 18.01
CA GLU A 113 -14.62 -33.60 18.62
C GLU A 113 -15.64 -34.28 17.68
N GLY A 114 -15.47 -35.58 17.44
CA GLY A 114 -16.35 -36.37 16.56
C GLY A 114 -15.85 -36.51 15.12
N ALA A 115 -16.62 -37.22 14.29
CA ALA A 115 -16.14 -37.75 13.01
C ALA A 115 -16.18 -36.77 11.82
N ASP A 116 -16.62 -35.51 11.99
CA ASP A 116 -16.91 -34.62 10.84
C ASP A 116 -16.55 -33.13 11.01
N THR A 117 -15.86 -32.75 12.08
CA THR A 117 -15.47 -31.37 12.36
C THR A 117 -14.06 -31.09 11.81
N ARG A 118 -14.03 -30.26 10.76
CA ARG A 118 -12.86 -30.05 9.86
C ARG A 118 -12.22 -28.66 10.02
N TYR A 119 -12.67 -27.94 11.03
CA TYR A 119 -12.25 -26.60 11.41
C TYR A 119 -12.52 -26.42 12.90
N PHE A 120 -11.87 -25.46 13.52
CA PHE A 120 -11.99 -25.19 14.95
C PHE A 120 -13.19 -24.27 15.23
N GLU A 121 -14.11 -24.71 16.09
CA GLU A 121 -15.36 -23.99 16.37
C GLU A 121 -15.25 -22.97 17.52
N GLU A 122 -14.31 -23.15 18.45
CA GLU A 122 -14.20 -22.34 19.67
C GLU A 122 -13.33 -21.09 19.50
N LEU A 123 -13.54 -20.35 18.41
CA LEU A 123 -12.73 -19.17 18.11
C LEU A 123 -13.01 -18.00 19.06
N LYS A 124 -11.95 -17.23 19.34
CA LYS A 124 -12.01 -15.96 20.08
C LYS A 124 -11.18 -14.90 19.38
N GLY A 125 -11.74 -13.71 19.22
CA GLY A 125 -11.09 -12.57 18.55
C GLY A 125 -10.98 -12.68 17.03
N GLN A 126 -11.38 -13.79 16.41
CA GLN A 126 -11.23 -14.01 14.96
C GLN A 126 -12.45 -13.57 14.17
N VAL A 127 -12.24 -13.02 12.97
CA VAL A 127 -13.30 -12.70 12.01
C VAL A 127 -13.75 -13.98 11.32
N THR A 128 -14.86 -14.57 11.77
CA THR A 128 -15.42 -15.79 11.20
C THR A 128 -16.23 -15.53 9.93
N GLY A 129 -16.68 -14.30 9.70
CA GLY A 129 -17.29 -13.92 8.43
C GLY A 129 -17.49 -12.44 8.24
N SER A 130 -17.85 -12.08 7.01
CA SER A 130 -18.18 -10.71 6.63
C SER A 130 -19.23 -10.69 5.53
N ARG A 131 -20.01 -9.63 5.48
CA ARG A 131 -20.89 -9.30 4.35
C ARG A 131 -20.55 -7.91 3.87
N THR A 132 -20.37 -7.74 2.57
CA THR A 132 -20.05 -6.44 1.95
C THR A 132 -21.05 -6.15 0.83
N LYS A 133 -21.62 -4.94 0.85
CA LYS A 133 -22.60 -4.50 -0.13
C LYS A 133 -21.93 -4.21 -1.47
N VAL A 134 -22.55 -4.60 -2.57
CA VAL A 134 -22.22 -4.07 -3.91
C VAL A 134 -22.92 -2.73 -4.03
N LEU A 135 -22.15 -1.65 -4.22
CA LEU A 135 -22.65 -0.28 -4.16
C LEU A 135 -23.72 -0.05 -5.23
N ASN A 136 -24.75 0.75 -4.89
CA ASN A 136 -25.90 1.05 -5.77
C ASN A 136 -26.68 -0.20 -6.21
N SER A 137 -26.71 -1.24 -5.39
CA SER A 137 -27.48 -2.46 -5.66
C SER A 137 -28.06 -3.05 -4.37
N SER A 138 -28.90 -4.08 -4.48
CA SER A 138 -29.36 -4.86 -3.32
C SER A 138 -28.41 -6.00 -2.93
N ILE A 139 -27.36 -6.26 -3.73
CA ILE A 139 -26.53 -7.46 -3.66
C ILE A 139 -25.56 -7.37 -2.48
N TRP A 140 -25.48 -8.47 -1.73
CA TRP A 140 -24.50 -8.69 -0.67
C TRP A 140 -23.57 -9.83 -1.06
N LEU A 141 -22.26 -9.60 -0.90
CA LEU A 141 -21.24 -10.63 -1.03
C LEU A 141 -20.85 -11.09 0.38
N THR A 142 -21.04 -12.37 0.67
CA THR A 142 -20.69 -12.97 1.96
C THR A 142 -19.33 -13.66 1.88
N THR A 143 -18.59 -13.69 2.97
CA THR A 143 -17.37 -14.47 3.13
C THR A 143 -17.38 -15.14 4.50
N THR A 144 -16.96 -16.40 4.57
CA THR A 144 -16.80 -17.17 5.80
C THR A 144 -15.36 -17.68 5.88
N ASN A 145 -14.71 -17.47 7.01
CA ASN A 145 -13.31 -17.84 7.25
C ASN A 145 -13.22 -18.96 8.29
N TYR A 146 -12.67 -20.10 7.88
CA TYR A 146 -12.46 -21.28 8.70
C TYR A 146 -11.02 -21.36 9.17
N TYR A 147 -10.84 -21.73 10.44
CA TYR A 147 -9.54 -21.76 11.11
C TYR A 147 -9.25 -23.14 11.70
N ASP A 148 -7.98 -23.42 11.96
CA ASP A 148 -7.58 -24.55 12.82
C ASP A 148 -7.45 -24.13 14.29
N ASP A 149 -7.14 -25.09 15.17
CA ASP A 149 -6.89 -24.88 16.61
C ASP A 149 -5.72 -23.94 16.93
N LYS A 150 -4.87 -23.66 15.93
CA LYS A 150 -3.77 -22.69 16.01
C LYS A 150 -4.17 -21.32 15.46
N TYR A 151 -5.47 -21.11 15.23
CA TYR A 151 -6.02 -19.85 14.74
C TYR A 151 -5.47 -19.45 13.36
N ARG A 152 -5.01 -20.42 12.57
CA ARG A 152 -4.55 -20.20 11.19
C ARG A 152 -5.72 -20.41 10.24
N ALA A 153 -5.92 -19.49 9.30
CA ALA A 153 -6.98 -19.61 8.31
C ALA A 153 -6.69 -20.80 7.38
N ILE A 154 -7.55 -21.82 7.39
CA ILE A 154 -7.42 -23.03 6.58
C ILE A 154 -8.33 -23.04 5.36
N GLN A 155 -9.44 -22.29 5.40
CA GLN A 155 -10.31 -22.09 4.25
C GLN A 155 -11.06 -20.76 4.35
N SER A 156 -11.22 -20.06 3.23
CA SER A 156 -12.16 -18.96 3.10
C SER A 156 -13.12 -19.28 1.96
N ARG A 157 -14.42 -19.12 2.19
CA ARG A 157 -15.45 -19.31 1.17
C ARG A 157 -16.25 -18.03 1.01
N GLY A 158 -16.39 -17.55 -0.22
CA GLY A 158 -17.02 -16.28 -0.52
C GLY A 158 -17.99 -16.31 -1.70
N ASP A 159 -18.91 -15.37 -1.74
CA ASP A 159 -19.72 -15.06 -2.91
C ASP A 159 -18.91 -14.23 -3.91
N LEU A 160 -19.06 -14.53 -5.20
CA LEU A 160 -18.55 -13.71 -6.28
C LEU A 160 -19.67 -12.87 -6.88
N TYR A 161 -19.34 -11.63 -7.24
CA TYR A 161 -20.25 -10.80 -8.02
C TYR A 161 -20.30 -11.31 -9.45
N ASP A 162 -21.50 -11.56 -9.97
CA ASP A 162 -21.77 -11.94 -11.36
C ASP A 162 -22.98 -11.19 -11.94
N GLY A 163 -23.33 -10.05 -11.34
CA GLY A 163 -24.64 -9.39 -11.47
C GLY A 163 -25.66 -9.88 -10.43
N SER A 164 -25.30 -10.92 -9.68
CA SER A 164 -25.96 -11.42 -8.47
C SER A 164 -24.87 -11.82 -7.45
N ASN A 165 -25.19 -12.72 -6.52
CA ASN A 165 -24.24 -13.37 -5.61
C ASN A 165 -24.23 -14.90 -5.78
N SER A 166 -24.54 -15.39 -6.99
CA SER A 166 -24.64 -16.82 -7.25
C SER A 166 -23.28 -17.50 -7.35
N GLY A 167 -22.30 -16.82 -7.96
CA GLY A 167 -20.92 -17.29 -8.05
C GLY A 167 -20.28 -17.55 -6.68
N LYS A 168 -19.30 -18.46 -6.64
CA LYS A 168 -18.61 -18.85 -5.41
C LYS A 168 -17.11 -18.86 -5.60
N GLU A 169 -16.39 -18.48 -4.56
CA GLU A 169 -14.96 -18.65 -4.42
C GLU A 169 -14.68 -19.49 -3.17
N THR A 170 -13.71 -20.39 -3.27
CA THR A 170 -13.16 -21.11 -2.12
C THR A 170 -11.65 -21.08 -2.21
N THR A 171 -11.01 -20.50 -1.20
CA THR A 171 -9.55 -20.55 -1.01
C THR A 171 -9.26 -21.50 0.14
N SER A 172 -8.28 -22.38 0.02
CA SER A 172 -7.86 -23.30 1.07
C SER A 172 -6.34 -23.34 1.18
N THR A 173 -5.84 -23.51 2.40
CA THR A 173 -4.40 -23.40 2.70
C THR A 173 -3.93 -24.59 3.50
N LEU A 174 -2.85 -25.21 3.03
CA LEU A 174 -2.09 -26.21 3.77
C LEU A 174 -0.80 -25.58 4.27
N TYR A 175 -0.56 -25.72 5.57
CA TYR A 175 0.64 -25.24 6.23
C TYR A 175 1.61 -26.39 6.52
N ASP A 176 2.91 -26.08 6.56
CA ASP A 176 3.91 -26.98 7.15
C ASP A 176 3.84 -26.95 8.70
N PHE A 177 4.70 -27.73 9.34
CA PHE A 177 4.79 -27.79 10.80
C PHE A 177 5.12 -26.44 11.44
N LEU A 178 5.92 -25.61 10.75
CA LEU A 178 6.30 -24.27 11.19
C LEU A 178 5.25 -23.21 10.83
N GLY A 179 4.13 -23.58 10.20
CA GLY A 179 3.09 -22.62 9.80
C GLY A 179 3.38 -21.84 8.52
N LYS A 180 4.36 -22.24 7.70
CA LYS A 180 4.53 -21.68 6.34
C LYS A 180 3.54 -22.31 5.38
N VAL A 181 3.08 -21.57 4.40
CA VAL A 181 2.13 -22.06 3.40
C VAL A 181 2.84 -23.03 2.45
N LYS A 182 2.50 -24.31 2.50
CA LYS A 182 3.03 -25.33 1.59
C LYS A 182 2.23 -25.41 0.29
N GLN A 183 0.91 -25.23 0.39
CA GLN A 183 0.00 -25.21 -0.73
C GLN A 183 -1.15 -24.22 -0.47
N ALA A 184 -1.52 -23.46 -1.49
CA ALA A 184 -2.73 -22.65 -1.51
C ALA A 184 -3.57 -23.04 -2.72
N LYS A 185 -4.86 -23.31 -2.54
CA LYS A 185 -5.78 -23.73 -3.60
C LYS A 185 -6.95 -22.77 -3.68
N LEU A 186 -7.19 -22.23 -4.86
CA LEU A 186 -8.30 -21.33 -5.19
C LEU A 186 -9.23 -22.05 -6.17
N ARG A 187 -10.52 -22.13 -5.86
CA ARG A 187 -11.56 -22.61 -6.76
C ARG A 187 -12.61 -21.53 -6.92
N GLN A 188 -12.94 -21.20 -8.17
CA GLN A 188 -14.05 -20.33 -8.49
C GLN A 188 -15.09 -21.06 -9.32
N GLU A 189 -16.35 -20.81 -9.03
CA GLU A 189 -17.52 -21.35 -9.72
C GLU A 189 -18.36 -20.16 -10.18
N LEU A 190 -18.45 -19.96 -11.50
CA LEU A 190 -19.09 -18.80 -12.11
C LEU A 190 -19.68 -19.16 -13.47
N ASN A 191 -20.90 -18.70 -13.75
CA ASN A 191 -21.63 -18.97 -15.00
C ASN A 191 -21.68 -20.46 -15.39
N GLY A 192 -21.87 -21.35 -14.39
CA GLY A 192 -21.93 -22.80 -14.59
C GLY A 192 -20.58 -23.49 -14.88
N ALA A 193 -19.48 -22.74 -14.98
CA ALA A 193 -18.13 -23.26 -15.12
C ALA A 193 -17.38 -23.20 -13.78
N SER A 194 -16.34 -24.03 -13.64
CA SER A 194 -15.44 -23.96 -12.49
C SER A 194 -13.98 -23.97 -12.93
N THR A 195 -13.17 -23.14 -12.29
CA THR A 195 -11.70 -23.12 -12.45
C THR A 195 -11.04 -23.32 -11.11
N THR A 196 -10.05 -24.20 -11.05
CA THR A 196 -9.25 -24.47 -9.85
C THR A 196 -7.79 -24.18 -10.11
N VAL A 197 -7.17 -23.34 -9.28
CA VAL A 197 -5.75 -23.00 -9.34
C VAL A 197 -5.10 -23.40 -8.01
N ALA A 198 -4.11 -24.28 -8.05
CA ALA A 198 -3.29 -24.61 -6.89
C ALA A 198 -1.88 -24.05 -7.05
N LYS A 199 -1.34 -23.43 -6.01
CA LYS A 199 0.07 -23.03 -5.89
C LYS A 199 0.77 -23.91 -4.86
N TYR A 200 1.99 -24.34 -5.16
CA TYR A 200 2.85 -25.11 -4.27
C TYR A 200 4.12 -24.32 -4.00
N LEU A 201 4.48 -24.18 -2.74
CA LEU A 201 5.61 -23.36 -2.31
C LEU A 201 6.64 -24.24 -1.59
N THR A 202 7.90 -24.09 -2.01
CA THR A 202 9.03 -24.78 -1.38
C THR A 202 9.95 -23.75 -0.75
N TYR A 203 10.47 -24.04 0.44
CA TYR A 203 11.34 -23.15 1.20
C TYR A 203 12.67 -23.82 1.51
N ASP A 204 13.69 -23.00 1.76
CA ASP A 204 14.94 -23.49 2.34
C ASP A 204 14.82 -23.70 3.86
N HIS A 205 15.90 -24.20 4.46
CA HIS A 205 16.02 -24.42 5.89
C HIS A 205 15.88 -23.13 6.74
N ALA A 206 16.13 -21.95 6.15
CA ALA A 206 15.97 -20.65 6.78
C ALA A 206 14.58 -20.04 6.54
N GLY A 207 13.72 -20.69 5.74
CA GLY A 207 12.37 -20.23 5.43
C GLY A 207 12.23 -19.26 4.27
N ARG A 208 13.27 -19.06 3.47
CA ARG A 208 13.19 -18.27 2.24
C ARG A 208 12.55 -19.12 1.15
N LEU A 209 11.72 -18.48 0.31
CA LEU A 209 11.00 -19.14 -0.78
C LEU A 209 11.98 -19.57 -1.87
N LEU A 210 12.07 -20.86 -2.16
CA LEU A 210 12.94 -21.40 -3.20
C LEU A 210 12.20 -21.65 -4.51
N LYS A 211 10.92 -22.01 -4.47
CA LYS A 211 10.17 -22.41 -5.66
C LYS A 211 8.69 -22.14 -5.51
N VAL A 212 8.07 -21.68 -6.59
CA VAL A 212 6.61 -21.61 -6.75
C VAL A 212 6.21 -22.40 -7.99
N GLU A 213 5.32 -23.36 -7.80
CA GLU A 213 4.68 -24.13 -8.87
C GLU A 213 3.19 -23.84 -8.89
N GLN A 214 2.58 -23.87 -10.08
CA GLN A 214 1.16 -23.68 -10.29
C GLN A 214 0.55 -24.88 -11.04
N GLU A 215 -0.67 -25.23 -10.67
CA GLU A 215 -1.48 -26.28 -11.28
C GLU A 215 -2.87 -25.71 -11.55
N ILE A 216 -3.40 -25.90 -12.76
CA ILE A 216 -4.74 -25.43 -13.14
C ILE A 216 -5.58 -26.64 -13.52
N ASP A 217 -6.78 -26.76 -12.92
CA ASP A 217 -7.76 -27.82 -13.17
C ASP A 217 -7.19 -29.25 -13.09
N GLY A 218 -6.21 -29.47 -12.21
CA GLY A 218 -5.56 -30.78 -12.02
C GLY A 218 -4.62 -31.19 -13.16
N ALA A 219 -4.23 -30.26 -14.03
CA ALA A 219 -3.22 -30.48 -15.07
C ALA A 219 -1.81 -30.68 -14.48
N ASN A 220 -0.80 -30.80 -15.33
CA ASN A 220 0.59 -30.87 -14.88
C ASN A 220 1.02 -29.55 -14.21
N ARG A 221 1.88 -29.66 -13.19
CA ARG A 221 2.45 -28.49 -12.51
C ARG A 221 3.42 -27.74 -13.42
N THR A 222 3.25 -26.43 -13.51
CA THR A 222 4.15 -25.50 -14.16
C THR A 222 4.98 -24.78 -13.10
N THR A 223 6.30 -24.77 -13.25
CA THR A 223 7.16 -23.96 -12.37
C THR A 223 7.06 -22.49 -12.77
N LEU A 224 6.52 -21.65 -11.89
CA LEU A 224 6.43 -20.21 -12.13
C LEU A 224 7.77 -19.53 -11.89
N SER A 225 8.39 -19.83 -10.73
CA SER A 225 9.71 -19.33 -10.38
C SER A 225 10.53 -20.29 -9.53
N ASP A 226 11.85 -20.28 -9.77
CA ASP A 226 12.88 -20.86 -8.90
C ASP A 226 13.83 -19.75 -8.45
N LEU A 227 14.08 -19.64 -7.14
CA LEU A 227 14.81 -18.55 -6.52
C LEU A 227 16.08 -19.06 -5.84
N THR A 228 17.16 -18.30 -5.98
CA THR A 228 18.42 -18.53 -5.27
C THR A 228 18.86 -17.25 -4.58
N TYR A 229 19.55 -17.41 -3.46
CA TYR A 229 19.93 -16.31 -2.60
C TYR A 229 21.42 -16.35 -2.29
N ASN A 230 22.04 -15.18 -2.15
CA ASN A 230 23.42 -15.06 -1.71
C ASN A 230 23.56 -15.31 -0.19
N GLU A 231 24.81 -15.30 0.31
CA GLU A 231 25.16 -15.55 1.72
C GLU A 231 24.59 -14.51 2.70
N LEU A 232 24.22 -13.32 2.21
CA LEU A 232 23.61 -12.25 3.01
C LEU A 232 22.09 -12.40 3.13
N GLY A 233 21.50 -13.38 2.44
CA GLY A 233 20.05 -13.52 2.38
C GLY A 233 19.46 -13.00 1.09
N GLN A 234 20.24 -12.31 0.24
CA GLN A 234 19.67 -11.50 -0.82
C GLN A 234 19.29 -12.30 -2.07
N LEU A 235 18.16 -12.00 -2.71
CA LEU A 235 17.75 -12.67 -3.97
C LEU A 235 18.82 -12.46 -5.04
N GLN A 236 19.50 -13.52 -5.45
CA GLN A 236 20.60 -13.47 -6.41
C GLN A 236 20.11 -13.76 -7.83
N GLN A 237 19.23 -14.74 -7.98
CA GLN A 237 18.70 -15.15 -9.27
C GLN A 237 17.28 -15.66 -9.11
N LYS A 238 16.41 -15.29 -10.06
CA LYS A 238 15.07 -15.81 -10.22
C LYS A 238 14.90 -16.37 -11.63
N LYS A 239 14.69 -17.68 -11.75
CA LYS A 239 14.37 -18.34 -13.01
C LYS A 239 12.87 -18.32 -13.22
N LEU A 240 12.42 -17.96 -14.41
CA LEU A 240 11.00 -17.85 -14.76
C LEU A 240 10.59 -18.98 -15.70
N GLY A 241 9.40 -19.56 -15.46
CA GLY A 241 8.80 -20.56 -16.33
C GLY A 241 9.59 -21.86 -16.47
N GLY A 242 10.28 -22.30 -15.42
CA GLY A 242 11.16 -23.46 -15.50
C GLY A 242 12.47 -23.17 -16.25
N ASN A 243 13.06 -21.99 -16.02
CA ASN A 243 14.32 -21.54 -16.62
C ASN A 243 14.22 -21.19 -18.12
N ILE A 244 13.07 -20.72 -18.59
CA ILE A 244 12.93 -20.11 -19.92
C ILE A 244 13.68 -18.76 -19.97
N GLN A 245 13.62 -18.02 -18.86
CA GLN A 245 14.41 -16.80 -18.63
C GLN A 245 15.02 -16.83 -17.24
N SER A 246 16.18 -16.20 -17.09
CA SER A 246 16.80 -15.93 -15.79
C SER A 246 16.79 -14.43 -15.52
N VAL A 247 16.56 -14.07 -14.27
CA VAL A 247 16.64 -12.69 -13.79
C VAL A 247 17.65 -12.63 -12.66
N ASP A 248 18.85 -12.15 -12.97
CA ASP A 248 20.00 -12.09 -12.09
C ASP A 248 20.13 -10.71 -11.48
N TYR A 249 20.23 -10.64 -10.15
CA TYR A 249 20.29 -9.39 -9.40
C TYR A 249 21.69 -9.17 -8.81
N LYS A 250 22.18 -7.92 -8.89
CA LYS A 250 23.39 -7.48 -8.17
C LYS A 250 23.09 -6.26 -7.32
N TYR A 251 23.82 -6.15 -6.22
CA TYR A 251 23.65 -5.09 -5.23
C TYR A 251 24.99 -4.43 -4.89
N ASN A 252 24.94 -3.18 -4.49
CA ASN A 252 26.09 -2.53 -3.85
C ASN A 252 26.17 -2.88 -2.36
N ILE A 253 27.23 -2.45 -1.68
CA ILE A 253 27.47 -2.69 -0.24
C ILE A 253 26.40 -2.10 0.69
N ARG A 254 25.55 -1.19 0.18
CA ARG A 254 24.41 -0.61 0.92
C ARG A 254 23.11 -1.39 0.70
N GLY A 255 23.15 -2.47 -0.09
CA GLY A 255 21.99 -3.27 -0.46
C GLY A 255 21.11 -2.65 -1.54
N TRP A 256 21.57 -1.62 -2.26
CA TRP A 256 20.82 -1.07 -3.39
C TRP A 256 21.04 -1.92 -4.63
N LEU A 257 19.96 -2.19 -5.36
CA LEU A 257 19.99 -2.94 -6.61
C LEU A 257 20.76 -2.15 -7.68
N THR A 258 21.87 -2.68 -8.16
CA THR A 258 22.69 -2.03 -9.20
C THR A 258 22.52 -2.66 -10.57
N ARG A 259 21.99 -3.89 -10.64
CA ARG A 259 21.86 -4.61 -11.91
C ARG A 259 20.74 -5.66 -11.89
N ILE A 260 20.01 -5.77 -13.00
CA ILE A 260 19.06 -6.83 -13.35
C ILE A 260 19.53 -7.39 -14.71
N ASN A 261 20.10 -8.59 -14.77
CA ASN A 261 20.81 -9.12 -15.96
C ASN A 261 21.88 -8.14 -16.51
N ASP A 262 22.64 -8.52 -17.55
CA ASP A 262 23.67 -7.63 -18.10
C ASP A 262 23.17 -6.86 -19.33
N PRO A 263 22.89 -5.55 -19.25
CA PRO A 263 22.45 -4.78 -20.42
C PRO A 263 23.51 -4.67 -21.52
N ASP A 264 24.79 -4.87 -21.21
CA ASP A 264 25.88 -4.83 -22.20
C ASP A 264 26.04 -6.16 -22.94
N ASN A 265 25.57 -7.26 -22.35
CA ASN A 265 25.62 -8.58 -22.93
C ASN A 265 24.43 -9.42 -22.47
N LEU A 266 23.30 -9.29 -23.17
CA LEU A 266 22.07 -10.01 -22.84
C LEU A 266 22.21 -11.53 -23.00
N GLY A 267 23.10 -12.01 -23.87
CA GLY A 267 23.17 -13.44 -24.20
C GLY A 267 21.82 -13.97 -24.67
N VAL A 268 21.16 -14.76 -23.81
CA VAL A 268 19.81 -15.34 -24.05
C VAL A 268 18.70 -14.61 -23.27
N ASP A 269 19.04 -13.65 -22.42
CA ASP A 269 18.07 -12.87 -21.66
C ASP A 269 17.33 -11.90 -22.58
N LEU A 270 16.05 -11.68 -22.30
CA LEU A 270 15.22 -10.76 -23.09
C LEU A 270 15.38 -9.31 -22.65
N PHE A 271 15.86 -9.07 -21.44
CA PHE A 271 16.00 -7.74 -20.85
C PHE A 271 17.15 -7.69 -19.85
N GLY A 272 17.85 -6.55 -19.81
CA GLY A 272 18.86 -6.24 -18.81
C GLY A 272 18.88 -4.76 -18.47
N MET A 273 19.27 -4.42 -17.25
CA MET A 273 19.29 -3.07 -16.70
C MET A 273 20.42 -2.90 -15.69
N MET A 274 21.09 -1.75 -15.74
CA MET A 274 22.06 -1.27 -14.78
C MET A 274 21.59 0.05 -14.19
N LEU A 275 21.73 0.20 -12.88
CA LEU A 275 21.40 1.41 -12.14
C LEU A 275 22.66 1.97 -11.49
N ASN A 276 22.93 3.24 -11.77
CA ASN A 276 23.98 3.99 -11.12
C ASN A 276 23.39 4.88 -10.02
N TYR A 277 24.14 5.01 -8.93
CA TYR A 277 23.79 5.85 -7.78
C TYR A 277 24.94 6.82 -7.54
N ASN A 278 25.93 6.37 -6.77
CA ASN A 278 27.15 7.10 -6.43
C ASN A 278 28.20 7.12 -7.56
N THR A 279 27.78 6.78 -8.77
CA THR A 279 28.52 6.82 -10.02
C THR A 279 27.67 7.54 -11.05
N ALA A 280 28.25 8.06 -12.12
CA ALA A 280 27.50 8.61 -13.24
C ALA A 280 28.09 8.07 -14.54
N GLU A 281 27.26 7.89 -15.57
CA GLU A 281 27.78 7.58 -16.91
C GLU A 281 28.43 8.84 -17.48
N ALA A 282 29.63 8.70 -18.04
CA ALA A 282 30.39 9.84 -18.55
C ALA A 282 29.66 10.62 -19.66
N GLN A 283 28.68 10.00 -20.32
CA GLN A 283 27.87 10.59 -21.37
C GLN A 283 26.72 11.44 -20.85
N PHE A 284 26.41 11.44 -19.54
CA PHE A 284 25.38 12.29 -18.95
C PHE A 284 25.98 13.46 -18.15
N THR A 285 25.22 14.54 -18.02
CA THR A 285 25.50 15.64 -17.09
C THR A 285 24.98 15.34 -15.68
N SER A 286 24.20 14.27 -15.50
CA SER A 286 23.68 13.86 -14.20
C SER A 286 24.80 13.57 -13.21
N GLN A 287 24.59 13.99 -11.97
CA GLN A 287 25.62 13.92 -10.93
C GLN A 287 25.44 12.66 -10.06
N PRO A 288 26.54 12.07 -9.56
CA PRO A 288 26.48 10.99 -8.57
C PRO A 288 25.57 11.34 -7.37
N GLN A 289 24.71 10.39 -7.02
CA GLN A 289 23.73 10.49 -5.94
C GLN A 289 24.10 9.55 -4.78
N TYR A 290 24.26 10.11 -3.57
CA TYR A 290 24.71 9.35 -2.38
C TYR A 290 23.57 9.04 -1.38
N ASN A 291 22.36 9.50 -1.68
CA ASN A 291 21.16 9.42 -0.83
C ASN A 291 20.14 8.37 -1.33
N GLY A 292 20.55 7.52 -2.27
CA GLY A 292 19.71 6.47 -2.86
C GLY A 292 18.85 6.93 -4.04
N ASN A 293 18.99 8.17 -4.52
CA ASN A 293 18.50 8.53 -5.86
C ASN A 293 19.35 7.84 -6.93
N ILE A 294 18.74 7.59 -8.09
CA ILE A 294 19.41 6.97 -9.23
C ILE A 294 19.97 8.09 -10.10
N SER A 295 21.28 8.11 -10.34
CA SER A 295 21.92 9.11 -11.21
C SER A 295 21.70 8.79 -12.70
N SER A 296 21.69 7.51 -13.05
CA SER A 296 21.37 7.03 -14.40
C SER A 296 20.88 5.58 -14.39
N ALA A 297 20.12 5.25 -15.42
CA ALA A 297 19.70 3.88 -15.71
C ALA A 297 20.08 3.55 -17.16
N VAL A 298 20.76 2.43 -17.38
CA VAL A 298 21.07 1.89 -18.70
C VAL A 298 20.33 0.58 -18.86
N TRP A 299 19.62 0.36 -19.95
CA TRP A 299 18.92 -0.91 -20.19
C TRP A 299 18.99 -1.34 -21.64
N ASN A 300 18.81 -2.63 -21.85
CA ASN A 300 18.78 -3.25 -23.16
C ASN A 300 17.67 -4.30 -23.19
N THR A 301 17.00 -4.39 -24.34
CA THR A 301 15.94 -5.36 -24.59
C THR A 301 16.27 -6.07 -25.89
N THR A 302 16.16 -7.39 -25.92
CA THR A 302 16.50 -8.18 -27.11
C THR A 302 15.71 -7.70 -28.34
N GLY A 303 16.42 -7.39 -29.42
CA GLY A 303 15.84 -6.83 -30.64
C GLY A 303 15.59 -5.31 -30.62
N LYS A 304 16.05 -4.60 -29.58
CA LYS A 304 16.00 -3.13 -29.49
C LYS A 304 17.41 -2.53 -29.38
N VAL A 305 17.50 -1.23 -29.59
CA VAL A 305 18.72 -0.47 -29.33
C VAL A 305 18.86 -0.29 -27.83
N LYS A 306 20.09 -0.42 -27.30
CA LYS A 306 20.37 -0.15 -25.89
C LYS A 306 20.10 1.33 -25.59
N SER A 307 19.37 1.57 -24.51
CA SER A 307 18.88 2.88 -24.12
C SER A 307 19.34 3.24 -22.72
N ALA A 308 19.36 4.53 -22.42
CA ALA A 308 19.74 5.02 -21.11
C ALA A 308 19.03 6.33 -20.77
N TYR A 309 18.90 6.59 -19.47
CA TYR A 309 18.51 7.87 -18.91
C TYR A 309 19.57 8.38 -17.94
N GLY A 310 19.86 9.67 -18.00
CA GLY A 310 20.49 10.43 -16.92
C GLY A 310 19.43 11.23 -16.16
N TYR A 311 19.47 11.23 -14.83
CA TYR A 311 18.47 11.88 -14.00
C TYR A 311 19.05 13.01 -13.15
N THR A 312 18.37 14.15 -13.15
CA THR A 312 18.73 15.30 -12.34
C THR A 312 17.60 15.62 -11.37
N TYR A 313 17.94 16.01 -10.16
CA TYR A 313 17.00 16.33 -9.09
C TYR A 313 17.25 17.72 -8.53
N ASP A 314 16.20 18.33 -7.96
CA ASP A 314 16.37 19.50 -7.11
C ASP A 314 16.86 19.14 -5.69
N ALA A 315 17.08 20.16 -4.85
CA ALA A 315 17.54 19.98 -3.47
C ALA A 315 16.56 19.22 -2.57
N LEU A 316 15.30 19.08 -2.97
CA LEU A 316 14.27 18.32 -2.25
C LEU A 316 14.10 16.89 -2.82
N ASN A 317 15.02 16.46 -3.69
CA ASN A 317 15.01 15.16 -4.36
C ASN A 317 13.85 14.96 -5.33
N ARG A 318 13.27 16.03 -5.88
CA ARG A 318 12.24 15.95 -6.92
C ARG A 318 12.91 15.92 -8.29
N LEU A 319 12.41 15.09 -9.21
CA LEU A 319 12.98 14.93 -10.55
C LEU A 319 12.82 16.24 -11.34
N ILE A 320 13.89 16.82 -11.88
CA ILE A 320 13.80 18.02 -12.72
C ILE A 320 14.14 17.76 -14.19
N GLU A 321 14.83 16.65 -14.47
CA GLU A 321 15.20 16.26 -15.84
C GLU A 321 15.44 14.75 -15.96
N SER A 322 15.05 14.19 -17.11
CA SER A 322 15.45 12.87 -17.58
C SER A 322 16.01 12.97 -19.01
N ASP A 323 17.33 12.83 -19.13
CA ASP A 323 18.08 12.94 -20.37
C ASP A 323 18.18 11.57 -21.04
N TYR A 324 17.55 11.37 -22.20
CA TYR A 324 17.44 10.06 -22.85
C TYR A 324 18.47 9.88 -23.96
N LYS A 325 19.17 8.74 -23.93
CA LYS A 325 20.20 8.38 -24.91
C LYS A 325 19.99 6.98 -25.42
N THR A 326 20.51 6.74 -26.63
CA THR A 326 20.56 5.41 -27.23
C THR A 326 21.97 5.14 -27.72
N THR A 327 22.33 3.87 -27.89
CA THR A 327 23.64 3.55 -28.46
C THR A 327 23.68 3.71 -29.97
N ILE A 328 24.67 4.45 -30.46
CA ILE A 328 25.07 4.50 -31.85
C ILE A 328 26.49 3.93 -31.95
N SER A 329 26.67 2.89 -32.76
CA SER A 329 27.97 2.21 -32.91
C SER A 329 28.61 1.79 -31.58
N GLY A 330 27.79 1.35 -30.62
CA GLY A 330 28.24 0.86 -29.30
C GLY A 330 28.41 1.93 -28.21
N THR A 331 28.31 3.21 -28.54
CA THR A 331 28.46 4.33 -27.58
C THR A 331 27.14 5.04 -27.36
N LEU A 332 26.81 5.38 -26.11
CA LEU A 332 25.64 6.20 -25.80
C LEU A 332 25.77 7.59 -26.45
N ALA A 333 24.76 7.99 -27.21
CA ALA A 333 24.70 9.24 -27.93
C ALA A 333 23.34 9.92 -27.72
N GLU A 334 23.33 11.24 -27.89
CA GLU A 334 22.11 12.06 -27.82
C GLU A 334 21.02 11.52 -28.75
N SER A 335 19.80 11.41 -28.23
CA SER A 335 18.63 11.02 -29.02
C SER A 335 17.60 12.14 -29.12
N GLY A 336 17.45 12.98 -28.10
CA GLY A 336 16.38 13.97 -28.01
C GLY A 336 14.99 13.37 -27.75
N ALA A 337 14.81 12.06 -27.88
CA ALA A 337 13.53 11.36 -27.80
C ALA A 337 13.17 10.97 -26.38
N TYR A 338 11.88 10.92 -26.06
CA TYR A 338 11.38 10.39 -24.78
C TYR A 338 11.91 11.09 -23.52
N GLU A 339 12.26 12.36 -23.60
CA GLU A 339 12.81 13.10 -22.46
C GLU A 339 11.68 13.76 -21.66
N GLU A 340 11.84 13.86 -20.34
CA GLU A 340 11.10 14.81 -19.51
C GLU A 340 12.05 15.92 -19.06
N ARG A 341 11.80 17.15 -19.53
CA ARG A 341 12.67 18.31 -19.28
C ARG A 341 11.88 19.49 -18.71
N ASN A 342 12.62 20.44 -18.14
CA ASN A 342 12.08 21.66 -17.53
C ASN A 342 11.01 21.36 -16.47
N LEU A 343 11.13 20.24 -15.75
CA LEU A 343 10.25 19.94 -14.63
C LEU A 343 10.51 20.98 -13.53
N ALA A 344 9.46 21.70 -13.15
CA ALA A 344 9.51 22.71 -12.10
C ALA A 344 8.34 22.50 -11.15
N TYR A 345 8.51 22.91 -9.91
CA TYR A 345 7.55 22.69 -8.84
C TYR A 345 7.26 23.97 -8.07
N ASP A 346 6.04 24.13 -7.57
CA ASP A 346 5.76 25.14 -6.56
C ASP A 346 6.24 24.72 -5.16
N LEU A 347 5.98 25.58 -4.17
CA LEU A 347 6.35 25.36 -2.76
C LEU A 347 5.61 24.18 -2.12
N ASN A 348 4.43 23.82 -2.62
CA ASN A 348 3.64 22.68 -2.14
C ASN A 348 4.00 21.38 -2.89
N GLY A 349 4.93 21.44 -3.85
CA GLY A 349 5.30 20.28 -4.66
C GLY A 349 4.32 19.97 -5.80
N ASN A 350 3.50 20.91 -6.23
CA ASN A 350 2.73 20.79 -7.46
C ASN A 350 3.65 20.97 -8.67
N ILE A 351 3.52 20.12 -9.71
CA ILE A 351 4.25 20.30 -10.99
C ILE A 351 3.76 21.58 -11.67
N ASN A 352 4.62 22.57 -11.86
CA ASN A 352 4.30 23.82 -12.57
C ASN A 352 4.62 23.76 -14.07
N ARG A 353 5.59 22.93 -14.45
CA ARG A 353 6.10 22.81 -15.81
C ARG A 353 6.47 21.36 -16.10
N LEU A 354 6.16 20.89 -17.29
CA LEU A 354 6.60 19.59 -17.82
C LEU A 354 6.69 19.69 -19.34
N VAL A 355 7.84 19.35 -19.91
CA VAL A 355 8.01 19.18 -21.36
C VAL A 355 8.37 17.72 -21.64
N ARG A 356 7.67 17.10 -22.59
CA ARG A 356 8.00 15.78 -23.12
C ARG A 356 8.35 15.81 -24.58
N THR A 357 9.29 14.98 -25.00
CA THR A 357 9.59 14.73 -26.41
C THR A 357 9.18 13.32 -26.83
N ASN A 358 8.64 13.16 -28.04
CA ASN A 358 8.27 11.86 -28.59
C ASN A 358 9.46 11.09 -29.18
N VAL A 359 9.20 9.98 -29.87
CA VAL A 359 10.22 9.13 -30.54
C VAL A 359 11.13 9.88 -31.52
N SER A 360 10.65 10.97 -32.12
CA SER A 360 11.41 11.79 -33.08
C SER A 360 12.15 12.94 -32.40
N GLY A 361 12.16 12.99 -31.07
CA GLY A 361 12.70 14.10 -30.29
C GLY A 361 11.93 15.41 -30.42
N THR A 362 10.70 15.35 -30.94
CA THR A 362 9.83 16.51 -31.07
C THR A 362 8.98 16.66 -29.81
N VAL A 363 8.78 17.89 -29.33
CA VAL A 363 7.93 18.17 -28.18
C VAL A 363 6.51 17.64 -28.43
N SER A 364 6.05 16.71 -27.59
CA SER A 364 4.71 16.12 -27.62
C SER A 364 3.79 16.70 -26.56
N ASP A 365 4.32 16.95 -25.37
CA ASP A 365 3.63 17.67 -24.30
C ASP A 365 4.48 18.88 -23.92
N ASP A 366 3.86 20.05 -23.88
CA ASP A 366 4.47 21.29 -23.41
C ASP A 366 3.51 21.89 -22.39
N PHE A 367 3.56 21.43 -21.14
CA PHE A 367 2.56 21.77 -20.12
C PHE A 367 3.06 22.83 -19.17
N THR A 368 2.27 23.89 -19.03
CA THR A 368 2.32 24.87 -17.96
C THR A 368 1.06 24.74 -17.13
N TYR A 369 1.22 24.45 -15.84
CA TYR A 369 0.12 24.14 -14.94
C TYR A 369 -0.27 25.39 -14.16
N THR A 370 -1.57 25.65 -14.05
CA THR A 370 -2.13 26.69 -13.17
C THR A 370 -2.91 26.01 -12.06
N TYR A 371 -2.83 26.50 -10.83
CA TYR A 371 -3.48 25.89 -9.67
C TYR A 371 -4.39 26.86 -8.92
N ASN A 372 -5.43 26.30 -8.27
CA ASN A 372 -6.13 26.91 -7.15
C ASN A 372 -5.83 26.08 -5.89
N GLY A 373 -4.95 26.59 -5.03
CA GLY A 373 -4.35 25.78 -3.96
C GLY A 373 -3.55 24.61 -4.56
N ASN A 374 -3.93 23.38 -4.21
CA ASN A 374 -3.31 22.16 -4.76
C ASN A 374 -4.10 21.53 -5.92
N GLN A 375 -5.28 22.08 -6.25
CA GLN A 375 -6.13 21.60 -7.34
C GLN A 375 -5.69 22.23 -8.66
N LEU A 376 -5.40 21.40 -9.66
CA LEU A 376 -5.07 21.86 -11.01
C LEU A 376 -6.26 22.63 -11.58
N SER A 377 -6.08 23.88 -12.01
CA SER A 377 -7.16 24.68 -12.61
C SER A 377 -7.16 24.60 -14.14
N SER A 378 -5.99 24.62 -14.76
CA SER A 378 -5.83 24.53 -16.22
C SER A 378 -4.40 24.13 -16.60
N ILE A 379 -4.26 23.59 -17.81
CA ILE A 379 -2.97 23.41 -18.48
C ILE A 379 -2.94 24.35 -19.68
N ASN A 380 -1.86 25.11 -19.83
CA ASN A 380 -1.64 26.06 -20.92
C ASN A 380 -2.77 27.08 -21.11
N SER A 381 -3.41 27.49 -20.00
CA SER A 381 -4.61 28.34 -20.02
C SER A 381 -5.77 27.78 -20.87
N GLY A 382 -5.80 26.45 -21.05
CA GLY A 382 -6.86 25.72 -21.75
C GLY A 382 -8.11 25.52 -20.89
N THR A 383 -8.92 24.52 -21.26
CA THR A 383 -10.17 24.21 -20.56
C THR A 383 -9.92 23.90 -19.08
N ALA A 384 -10.87 24.32 -18.24
CA ALA A 384 -10.76 24.19 -16.80
C ALA A 384 -10.86 22.73 -16.36
N TYR A 385 -10.05 22.39 -15.37
CA TYR A 385 -10.26 21.23 -14.50
C TYR A 385 -11.18 21.65 -13.35
N VAL A 386 -12.13 20.78 -13.01
CA VAL A 386 -13.14 21.07 -11.98
C VAL A 386 -13.11 19.97 -10.94
N TYR A 387 -13.36 20.33 -9.68
CA TYR A 387 -13.36 19.42 -8.55
C TYR A 387 -14.65 19.55 -7.75
N ASP A 388 -15.06 18.46 -7.11
CA ASP A 388 -16.12 18.49 -6.11
C ASP A 388 -15.58 18.97 -4.73
N HIS A 389 -16.48 19.05 -3.75
CA HIS A 389 -16.14 19.48 -2.38
C HIS A 389 -15.24 18.48 -1.62
N ASN A 390 -15.15 17.23 -2.09
CA ASN A 390 -14.25 16.22 -1.54
C ASN A 390 -12.85 16.28 -2.19
N GLY A 391 -12.66 17.16 -3.18
CA GLY A 391 -11.41 17.29 -3.92
C GLY A 391 -11.22 16.23 -4.99
N ASN A 392 -12.31 15.61 -5.47
CA ASN A 392 -12.26 14.71 -6.61
C ASN A 392 -12.38 15.50 -7.91
N MET A 393 -11.51 15.24 -8.89
CA MET A 393 -11.57 15.86 -10.22
C MET A 393 -12.82 15.37 -10.97
N THR A 394 -13.82 16.23 -11.16
CA THR A 394 -15.07 15.93 -11.89
C THR A 394 -15.01 16.30 -13.37
N SER A 395 -14.02 17.10 -13.79
CA SER A 395 -13.79 17.45 -15.19
C SER A 395 -12.29 17.45 -15.49
N ASP A 396 -11.89 16.70 -16.51
CA ASP A 396 -10.55 16.70 -17.10
C ASP A 396 -10.49 17.76 -18.21
N GLY A 397 -9.75 18.85 -17.97
CA GLY A 397 -9.60 19.95 -18.91
C GLY A 397 -8.75 19.63 -20.14
N LEU A 398 -7.90 18.60 -20.09
CA LEU A 398 -7.03 18.22 -21.21
C LEU A 398 -7.74 17.27 -22.18
N LYS A 399 -8.35 16.20 -21.67
CA LYS A 399 -9.02 15.18 -22.50
C LYS A 399 -10.53 15.40 -22.63
N GLY A 400 -11.13 16.26 -21.81
CA GLY A 400 -12.55 16.60 -21.87
C GLY A 400 -13.47 15.53 -21.27
N PHE A 401 -12.98 14.73 -20.33
CA PHE A 401 -13.79 13.73 -19.62
C PHE A 401 -14.54 14.37 -18.44
N ASN A 402 -15.77 13.92 -18.22
CA ASN A 402 -16.50 14.16 -16.98
C ASN A 402 -16.41 12.92 -16.10
N ILE A 403 -16.16 13.09 -14.80
CA ILE A 403 -16.02 11.98 -13.85
C ILE A 403 -17.03 12.14 -12.71
N THR A 404 -17.71 11.05 -12.39
CA THR A 404 -18.54 10.91 -11.19
C THR A 404 -17.89 9.92 -10.24
N TYR A 405 -18.10 10.12 -8.94
CA TYR A 405 -17.49 9.32 -7.89
C TYR A 405 -18.56 8.73 -6.97
N ASN A 406 -18.26 7.56 -6.42
CA ASN A 406 -19.04 6.99 -5.33
C ASN A 406 -18.66 7.61 -3.97
N GLN A 407 -19.32 7.18 -2.90
CA GLN A 407 -19.07 7.65 -1.54
C GLN A 407 -17.66 7.33 -0.99
N LEU A 408 -16.90 6.47 -1.65
CA LEU A 408 -15.51 6.15 -1.31
C LEU A 408 -14.50 7.00 -2.11
N ASN A 409 -14.98 8.01 -2.86
CA ASN A 409 -14.19 8.81 -3.80
C ASN A 409 -13.52 7.97 -4.90
N LEU A 410 -14.09 6.82 -5.27
CA LEU A 410 -13.65 6.02 -6.41
C LEU A 410 -14.46 6.39 -7.66
N PRO A 411 -13.85 6.53 -8.86
CA PRO A 411 -14.56 6.83 -10.09
C PRO A 411 -15.63 5.78 -10.38
N SER A 412 -16.92 6.18 -10.37
CA SER A 412 -18.05 5.32 -10.70
C SER A 412 -18.40 5.36 -12.19
N GLN A 413 -18.21 6.52 -12.84
CA GLN A 413 -18.40 6.67 -14.28
C GLN A 413 -17.52 7.79 -14.81
N VAL A 414 -16.94 7.55 -15.99
CA VAL A 414 -16.18 8.50 -16.82
C VAL A 414 -16.93 8.63 -18.13
N SER A 415 -17.24 9.85 -18.56
CA SER A 415 -18.03 10.08 -19.78
C SER A 415 -17.46 11.19 -20.65
N LYS A 416 -17.70 11.08 -21.96
CA LYS A 416 -17.45 12.13 -22.95
C LYS A 416 -18.44 11.98 -24.08
N SER A 417 -19.10 13.08 -24.45
CA SER A 417 -20.21 13.07 -25.40
C SER A 417 -21.30 12.08 -24.94
N SER A 418 -21.75 11.16 -25.80
CA SER A 418 -22.74 10.12 -25.45
C SER A 418 -22.12 8.82 -24.94
N GLU A 419 -20.79 8.73 -24.83
CA GLU A 419 -20.08 7.51 -24.49
C GLU A 419 -19.58 7.56 -23.04
N ASN A 420 -19.52 6.40 -22.39
CA ASN A 420 -19.03 6.28 -21.02
C ASN A 420 -18.37 4.93 -20.71
N VAL A 421 -17.51 4.95 -19.71
CA VAL A 421 -17.02 3.78 -18.98
C VAL A 421 -17.54 3.89 -17.55
N SER A 422 -18.03 2.80 -16.98
CA SER A 422 -18.49 2.74 -15.60
C SER A 422 -17.91 1.55 -14.85
N TYR A 423 -17.80 1.71 -13.54
CA TYR A 423 -17.14 0.75 -12.66
C TYR A 423 -18.08 0.39 -11.51
N ILE A 424 -18.17 -0.90 -11.21
CA ILE A 424 -18.93 -1.41 -10.07
C ILE A 424 -17.95 -1.78 -8.97
N TYR A 425 -18.21 -1.32 -7.75
CA TYR A 425 -17.40 -1.61 -6.58
C TYR A 425 -18.25 -2.22 -5.47
N ASN A 426 -17.62 -2.99 -4.59
CA ASN A 426 -18.19 -3.24 -3.27
C ASN A 426 -17.87 -2.09 -2.30
N ALA A 427 -18.53 -2.08 -1.14
CA ALA A 427 -18.33 -1.09 -0.09
C ALA A 427 -16.94 -1.13 0.58
N ALA A 428 -16.13 -2.15 0.32
CA ALA A 428 -14.73 -2.21 0.71
C ALA A 428 -13.79 -1.53 -0.32
N GLY A 429 -14.34 -1.00 -1.41
CA GLY A 429 -13.59 -0.34 -2.49
C GLY A 429 -12.97 -1.30 -3.49
N THR A 430 -13.34 -2.60 -3.48
CA THR A 430 -12.88 -3.56 -4.49
C THR A 430 -13.66 -3.36 -5.78
N LYS A 431 -12.95 -3.14 -6.89
CA LYS A 431 -13.54 -3.10 -8.24
C LYS A 431 -14.00 -4.50 -8.63
N LEU A 432 -15.28 -4.65 -8.99
CA LEU A 432 -15.93 -5.93 -9.32
C LEU A 432 -16.24 -6.05 -10.81
N ALA A 433 -16.53 -4.94 -11.49
CA ALA A 433 -16.81 -4.95 -12.92
C ALA A 433 -16.46 -3.62 -13.60
N LYS A 434 -16.18 -3.70 -14.90
CA LYS A 434 -16.07 -2.58 -15.82
C LYS A 434 -17.10 -2.73 -16.94
N LEU A 435 -17.81 -1.65 -17.25
CA LEU A 435 -18.79 -1.58 -18.32
C LEU A 435 -18.44 -0.43 -19.26
N GLN A 436 -18.72 -0.59 -20.54
CA GLN A 436 -18.63 0.47 -21.55
C GLN A 436 -19.99 0.66 -22.20
N ASN A 437 -20.54 1.88 -22.16
CA ASN A 437 -21.88 2.21 -22.65
C ASN A 437 -22.98 1.29 -22.09
N GLY A 438 -22.87 0.89 -20.82
CA GLY A 438 -23.81 -0.01 -20.15
C GLY A 438 -23.59 -1.51 -20.43
N THR A 439 -22.68 -1.87 -21.32
CA THR A 439 -22.35 -3.27 -21.65
C THR A 439 -21.17 -3.74 -20.79
N LEU A 440 -21.31 -4.90 -20.15
CA LEU A 440 -20.21 -5.54 -19.40
C LEU A 440 -19.00 -5.75 -20.32
N LYS A 441 -17.81 -5.39 -19.83
CA LYS A 441 -16.54 -5.64 -20.52
C LYS A 441 -15.66 -6.61 -19.74
N GLN A 442 -15.54 -6.41 -18.44
CA GLN A 442 -14.72 -7.25 -17.58
C GLN A 442 -15.37 -7.41 -16.22
N LEU A 443 -15.24 -8.60 -15.66
CA LEU A 443 -15.60 -8.94 -14.29
C LEU A 443 -14.34 -9.37 -13.54
N TYR A 444 -14.13 -8.81 -12.36
CA TYR A 444 -12.95 -9.02 -11.54
C TYR A 444 -13.30 -9.87 -10.31
N ALA A 445 -12.64 -11.01 -10.16
CA ALA A 445 -12.79 -11.92 -9.03
C ALA A 445 -11.40 -12.30 -8.50
N GLY A 446 -10.78 -11.37 -7.76
CA GLY A 446 -9.42 -11.55 -7.26
C GLY A 446 -8.41 -11.71 -8.40
N SER A 447 -7.68 -12.83 -8.42
CA SER A 447 -6.70 -13.12 -9.48
C SER A 447 -7.32 -13.63 -10.78
N LEU A 448 -8.60 -13.99 -10.82
CA LEU A 448 -9.27 -14.47 -12.03
C LEU A 448 -10.13 -13.34 -12.61
N VAL A 449 -9.96 -13.09 -13.91
CA VAL A 449 -10.71 -12.07 -14.64
C VAL A 449 -11.54 -12.75 -15.72
N TYR A 450 -12.80 -12.33 -15.84
CA TYR A 450 -13.76 -12.89 -16.78
C TYR A 450 -14.16 -11.83 -17.81
N ASN A 451 -14.40 -12.29 -19.04
CA ASN A 451 -14.78 -11.45 -20.17
C ASN A 451 -16.27 -11.03 -20.11
N GLU A 452 -16.72 -10.34 -21.16
CA GLU A 452 -18.11 -9.86 -21.31
C GLU A 452 -19.18 -10.98 -21.30
N SER A 453 -18.80 -12.22 -21.63
CA SER A 453 -19.67 -13.41 -21.55
C SER A 453 -19.59 -14.13 -20.19
N LYS A 454 -18.90 -13.53 -19.21
CA LYS A 454 -18.65 -14.12 -17.88
C LYS A 454 -17.91 -15.46 -17.95
N VAL A 455 -17.05 -15.62 -18.96
CA VAL A 455 -16.15 -16.77 -19.12
C VAL A 455 -14.74 -16.32 -18.72
N LEU A 456 -13.98 -17.21 -18.08
CA LEU A 456 -12.60 -16.93 -17.67
C LEU A 456 -11.78 -16.44 -18.87
N ASP A 457 -11.18 -15.27 -18.72
CA ASP A 457 -10.33 -14.63 -19.72
C ASP A 457 -8.86 -14.88 -19.39
N TYR A 458 -8.44 -14.53 -18.17
CA TYR A 458 -7.08 -14.79 -17.71
C TYR A 458 -6.98 -14.92 -16.18
N ILE A 459 -5.86 -15.49 -15.74
CA ILE A 459 -5.50 -15.69 -14.34
C ILE A 459 -4.20 -14.93 -14.06
N LEU A 460 -4.17 -14.04 -13.08
CA LEU A 460 -2.96 -13.38 -12.62
C LEU A 460 -2.15 -14.28 -11.69
N HIS A 461 -0.84 -14.26 -11.82
CA HIS A 461 0.09 -14.89 -10.87
C HIS A 461 1.29 -13.99 -10.58
N ASP A 462 2.13 -14.41 -9.62
CA ASP A 462 3.15 -13.53 -9.02
C ASP A 462 4.21 -13.06 -10.03
N GLU A 463 4.41 -13.85 -11.08
CA GLU A 463 5.41 -13.63 -12.14
C GLU A 463 4.77 -13.27 -13.50
N GLY A 464 3.45 -13.05 -13.59
CA GLY A 464 2.79 -12.82 -14.88
C GLY A 464 1.30 -13.14 -14.91
N MET A 465 0.84 -13.71 -16.02
CA MET A 465 -0.54 -14.14 -16.18
C MET A 465 -0.66 -15.44 -16.98
N VAL A 466 -1.81 -16.09 -16.89
CA VAL A 466 -2.20 -17.22 -17.73
C VAL A 466 -3.43 -16.83 -18.53
N VAL A 467 -3.30 -16.80 -19.86
CA VAL A 467 -4.41 -16.46 -20.76
C VAL A 467 -5.19 -17.73 -21.13
N LYS A 468 -6.51 -17.68 -21.00
CA LYS A 468 -7.39 -18.77 -21.45
C LYS A 468 -7.53 -18.73 -22.96
N GLN A 469 -7.25 -19.84 -23.63
CA GLN A 469 -7.43 -20.00 -25.08
C GLN A 469 -8.30 -21.23 -25.38
N SER A 470 -8.81 -21.35 -26.61
CA SER A 470 -9.68 -22.46 -27.04
C SER A 470 -9.06 -23.84 -26.79
N GLY A 471 -7.72 -23.95 -26.85
CA GLY A 471 -6.97 -25.20 -26.63
C GLY A 471 -6.37 -25.40 -25.24
N GLY A 472 -6.61 -24.50 -24.27
CA GLY A 472 -6.02 -24.63 -22.93
C GLY A 472 -5.63 -23.30 -22.28
N PHE A 473 -4.43 -23.26 -21.71
CA PHE A 473 -3.91 -22.16 -20.91
C PHE A 473 -2.51 -21.78 -21.42
N GLU A 474 -2.31 -20.52 -21.78
CA GLU A 474 -0.99 -19.99 -22.16
C GLU A 474 -0.39 -19.22 -20.98
N TYR A 475 0.70 -19.73 -20.43
CA TYR A 475 1.47 -19.01 -19.42
C TYR A 475 2.30 -17.90 -20.07
N GLN A 476 2.17 -16.69 -19.51
CA GLN A 476 2.89 -15.50 -19.89
C GLN A 476 3.61 -14.93 -18.67
N TYR A 477 4.89 -14.63 -18.80
CA TYR A 477 5.78 -14.21 -17.71
C TYR A 477 6.27 -12.79 -17.95
N PHE A 478 6.42 -12.02 -16.87
CA PHE A 478 6.79 -10.62 -16.91
C PHE A 478 8.22 -10.44 -16.37
N ILE A 479 9.11 -9.88 -17.19
CA ILE A 479 10.37 -9.33 -16.70
C ILE A 479 10.13 -7.88 -16.31
N LYS A 480 10.41 -7.55 -15.05
CA LYS A 480 10.11 -6.25 -14.45
C LYS A 480 11.38 -5.47 -14.11
N ASP A 481 11.32 -4.16 -14.22
CA ASP A 481 12.43 -3.28 -13.81
C ASP A 481 12.52 -3.09 -12.29
N HIS A 482 13.37 -2.17 -11.83
CA HIS A 482 13.61 -1.93 -10.40
C HIS A 482 12.39 -1.43 -9.64
N LEU A 483 11.42 -0.77 -10.28
CA LEU A 483 10.16 -0.32 -9.66
C LEU A 483 9.05 -1.37 -9.74
N GLY A 484 9.27 -2.43 -10.52
CA GLY A 484 8.25 -3.43 -10.79
C GLY A 484 7.42 -3.13 -12.05
N ASN A 485 7.86 -2.21 -12.91
CA ASN A 485 7.21 -1.97 -14.19
C ASN A 485 7.49 -3.14 -15.13
N THR A 486 6.46 -3.64 -15.82
CA THR A 486 6.61 -4.72 -16.80
C THR A 486 7.35 -4.22 -18.03
N ARG A 487 8.56 -4.74 -18.30
CA ARG A 487 9.39 -4.33 -19.46
C ARG A 487 9.23 -5.28 -20.63
N VAL A 488 9.17 -6.58 -20.34
CA VAL A 488 8.98 -7.63 -21.33
C VAL A 488 7.94 -8.62 -20.83
N VAL A 489 7.01 -9.00 -21.70
CA VAL A 489 6.14 -10.16 -21.54
C VAL A 489 6.57 -11.22 -22.54
N PHE A 490 6.76 -12.45 -22.08
CA PHE A 490 7.10 -13.59 -22.92
C PHE A 490 6.27 -14.82 -22.55
N ASN A 491 6.06 -15.74 -23.49
CA ASN A 491 5.24 -16.94 -23.25
C ASN A 491 6.08 -18.18 -22.87
N GLY A 492 5.39 -19.31 -22.64
CA GLY A 492 6.02 -20.59 -22.32
C GLY A 492 7.01 -21.16 -23.36
N SER A 493 7.07 -20.61 -24.58
CA SER A 493 8.11 -20.97 -25.58
C SER A 493 9.32 -20.04 -25.56
N GLY A 494 9.34 -19.03 -24.70
CA GLY A 494 10.38 -17.99 -24.66
C GLY A 494 10.17 -16.87 -25.68
N SER A 495 9.03 -16.83 -26.37
CA SER A 495 8.75 -15.81 -27.38
C SER A 495 8.26 -14.53 -26.72
N THR A 496 8.85 -13.39 -27.09
CA THR A 496 8.40 -12.06 -26.64
C THR A 496 7.04 -11.72 -27.23
N LEU A 497 6.08 -11.39 -26.37
CA LEU A 497 4.73 -10.97 -26.72
C LEU A 497 4.54 -9.45 -26.62
N GLN A 498 5.19 -8.80 -25.66
CA GLN A 498 5.04 -7.37 -25.43
C GLN A 498 6.35 -6.78 -24.91
N ILE A 499 6.69 -5.57 -25.37
CA ILE A 499 7.75 -4.73 -24.81
C ILE A 499 7.10 -3.39 -24.41
N ALA A 500 7.46 -2.88 -23.24
CA ALA A 500 7.01 -1.57 -22.77
C ALA A 500 8.15 -0.81 -22.09
N ASP A 501 8.32 0.44 -22.53
CA ASP A 501 9.22 1.42 -21.95
C ASP A 501 8.42 2.68 -21.56
N TYR A 502 8.93 3.38 -20.55
CA TYR A 502 8.17 4.40 -19.82
C TYR A 502 8.99 5.67 -19.64
N TYR A 503 8.32 6.82 -19.75
CA TYR A 503 8.79 8.06 -19.14
C TYR A 503 8.81 7.90 -17.62
N PRO A 504 9.62 8.68 -16.89
CA PRO A 504 9.71 8.59 -15.43
C PRO A 504 8.35 8.62 -14.71
N PHE A 505 7.45 9.56 -15.06
CA PHE A 505 6.10 9.64 -14.47
C PHE A 505 5.10 8.57 -14.99
N GLY A 506 5.56 7.60 -15.79
CA GLY A 506 4.80 6.38 -16.09
C GLY A 506 4.05 6.36 -17.41
N SER A 507 4.06 7.45 -18.18
CA SER A 507 3.56 7.45 -19.55
C SER A 507 4.39 6.47 -20.39
N ARG A 508 3.77 5.76 -21.33
CA ARG A 508 4.49 4.82 -22.22
C ARG A 508 5.12 5.57 -23.39
N PHE A 509 6.26 5.07 -23.87
CA PHE A 509 6.92 5.56 -25.08
C PHE A 509 6.03 5.42 -26.31
N VAL A 510 5.45 4.24 -26.47
CA VAL A 510 4.49 3.94 -27.54
C VAL A 510 3.12 3.78 -26.90
N PRO A 511 2.07 4.47 -27.41
CA PRO A 511 0.70 4.28 -26.96
C PRO A 511 0.28 2.80 -26.93
N PHE A 512 -0.69 2.48 -26.09
CA PHE A 512 -1.17 1.11 -25.95
C PHE A 512 -1.96 0.66 -27.18
N SER A 513 -1.67 -0.56 -27.66
CA SER A 513 -2.43 -1.23 -28.71
C SER A 513 -3.21 -2.41 -28.11
N PRO A 514 -4.55 -2.42 -28.22
CA PRO A 514 -5.42 -3.29 -27.43
C PRO A 514 -5.53 -4.75 -27.88
N GLU A 515 -4.98 -5.16 -29.02
CA GLU A 515 -5.40 -6.43 -29.65
C GLU A 515 -4.90 -7.75 -29.03
N SER A 516 -4.10 -7.74 -27.95
CA SER A 516 -3.81 -8.94 -27.10
C SER A 516 -2.74 -8.68 -26.05
N SER A 517 -2.58 -7.43 -25.61
CA SER A 517 -1.43 -7.05 -24.82
C SER A 517 -1.77 -6.89 -23.33
N ASN A 518 -0.92 -7.43 -22.46
CA ASN A 518 -1.05 -7.33 -21.02
C ASN A 518 -1.28 -5.87 -20.57
N LYS A 519 -2.25 -5.67 -19.67
CA LYS A 519 -2.61 -4.35 -19.13
C LYS A 519 -1.91 -4.00 -17.81
N TYR A 520 -1.22 -4.94 -17.18
CA TYR A 520 -0.49 -4.75 -15.93
C TYR A 520 0.94 -4.27 -16.23
N LEU A 521 1.10 -2.96 -16.31
CA LEU A 521 2.24 -2.30 -16.92
C LEU A 521 3.08 -1.55 -15.88
N TYR A 522 2.93 -0.23 -15.79
CA TYR A 522 3.68 0.60 -14.86
C TYR A 522 3.26 0.31 -13.42
N ASN A 523 4.23 0.03 -12.55
CA ASN A 523 4.07 -0.40 -11.16
C ASN A 523 3.19 -1.67 -11.00
N GLY A 524 3.06 -2.46 -12.08
CA GLY A 524 2.15 -3.60 -12.14
C GLY A 524 0.66 -3.22 -12.08
N LYS A 525 0.31 -1.96 -12.35
CA LYS A 525 -1.07 -1.47 -12.32
C LYS A 525 -1.78 -1.66 -13.65
N GLU A 526 -3.08 -1.88 -13.55
CA GLU A 526 -3.93 -2.07 -14.71
C GLU A 526 -4.13 -0.74 -15.42
N LEU A 527 -3.78 -0.70 -16.71
CA LEU A 527 -4.09 0.41 -17.60
C LEU A 527 -5.57 0.40 -17.98
N GLN A 528 -6.26 1.49 -17.67
CA GLN A 528 -7.57 1.84 -18.21
C GLN A 528 -7.36 2.49 -19.58
N ASP A 529 -7.46 1.68 -20.62
CA ASP A 529 -7.13 1.98 -22.02
C ASP A 529 -8.36 2.25 -22.90
N ASP A 530 -9.55 2.31 -22.29
CA ASP A 530 -10.81 2.50 -22.99
C ASP A 530 -10.82 3.84 -23.77
N VAL A 531 -11.41 3.82 -24.97
CA VAL A 531 -11.60 5.00 -25.82
C VAL A 531 -13.07 5.42 -25.75
N ILE A 532 -13.31 6.66 -25.34
CA ILE A 532 -14.64 7.28 -25.33
C ILE A 532 -14.59 8.70 -25.89
N GLY A 533 -15.56 9.08 -26.72
CA GLY A 533 -15.64 10.40 -27.34
C GLY A 533 -14.37 10.79 -28.10
N GLY A 534 -13.72 9.81 -28.74
CA GLY A 534 -12.48 9.98 -29.50
C GLY A 534 -11.21 10.18 -28.68
N ALA A 535 -11.25 10.02 -27.35
CA ALA A 535 -10.08 10.11 -26.48
C ALA A 535 -9.88 8.82 -25.67
N GLN A 536 -8.63 8.40 -25.53
CA GLN A 536 -8.25 7.28 -24.65
C GLN A 536 -8.10 7.78 -23.21
N LEU A 537 -8.60 7.01 -22.23
CA LEU A 537 -8.39 7.32 -20.80
C LEU A 537 -6.89 7.38 -20.49
N GLY A 538 -6.18 6.26 -20.66
CA GLY A 538 -4.74 6.16 -20.42
C GLY A 538 -4.37 6.29 -18.95
N TRP A 539 -5.26 5.87 -18.05
CA TRP A 539 -5.13 6.02 -16.60
C TRP A 539 -4.71 4.71 -15.95
N LEU A 540 -3.99 4.78 -14.82
CA LEU A 540 -3.58 3.60 -14.06
C LEU A 540 -4.45 3.44 -12.82
N ASP A 541 -5.03 2.25 -12.65
CA ASP A 541 -5.83 1.90 -11.49
C ASP A 541 -4.92 1.37 -10.37
N TYR A 542 -4.78 2.15 -9.30
CA TYR A 542 -4.02 1.80 -8.11
C TYR A 542 -4.88 1.19 -6.99
N GLY A 543 -6.19 1.05 -7.20
CA GLY A 543 -7.15 0.57 -6.21
C GLY A 543 -7.84 1.72 -5.49
N ALA A 544 -7.12 2.48 -4.67
CA ALA A 544 -7.73 3.60 -3.93
C ALA A 544 -7.88 4.88 -4.76
N ARG A 545 -7.10 5.02 -5.83
CA ARG A 545 -7.06 6.20 -6.69
C ARG A 545 -6.72 5.82 -8.11
N PHE A 546 -7.19 6.62 -9.06
CA PHE A 546 -6.74 6.56 -10.44
C PHE A 546 -5.66 7.64 -10.66
N TYR A 547 -4.61 7.25 -11.36
CA TYR A 547 -3.46 8.10 -11.68
C TYR A 547 -3.45 8.43 -13.17
N ASP A 548 -3.26 9.70 -13.51
CA ASP A 548 -3.01 10.11 -14.90
C ASP A 548 -1.51 10.35 -15.12
N PRO A 549 -0.79 9.42 -15.78
CA PRO A 549 0.63 9.59 -16.08
C PRO A 549 0.90 10.71 -17.10
N GLN A 550 -0.07 11.13 -17.90
CA GLN A 550 0.11 12.21 -18.87
C GLN A 550 0.32 13.54 -18.15
N ILE A 551 -0.39 13.79 -17.05
CA ILE A 551 -0.21 15.02 -16.27
C ILE A 551 0.62 14.82 -14.99
N GLY A 552 1.01 13.58 -14.69
CA GLY A 552 1.90 13.24 -13.59
C GLY A 552 1.25 13.35 -12.20
N ARG A 553 -0.08 13.21 -12.10
CA ARG A 553 -0.84 13.51 -10.87
C ARG A 553 -2.02 12.57 -10.61
N TRP A 554 -2.44 12.52 -9.34
CA TRP A 554 -3.67 11.86 -8.91
C TRP A 554 -4.91 12.72 -9.22
N MET A 555 -6.05 12.06 -9.43
CA MET A 555 -7.34 12.73 -9.67
C MET A 555 -8.11 13.06 -8.39
N VAL A 556 -7.75 12.42 -7.28
CA VAL A 556 -8.42 12.56 -5.98
C VAL A 556 -7.37 12.67 -4.88
N ILE A 557 -7.76 13.33 -3.77
CA ILE A 557 -6.90 13.53 -2.60
C ILE A 557 -6.43 12.18 -2.04
N ASP A 558 -5.16 12.11 -1.64
CA ASP A 558 -4.59 10.94 -0.95
C ASP A 558 -5.40 10.59 0.31
N PRO A 559 -5.91 9.35 0.46
CA PRO A 559 -6.58 8.92 1.68
C PRO A 559 -5.73 9.02 2.95
N LYS A 560 -4.40 9.11 2.82
CA LYS A 560 -3.44 9.35 3.90
C LYS A 560 -2.66 10.65 3.70
N ALA A 561 -3.26 11.67 3.08
CA ALA A 561 -2.64 12.97 2.87
C ALA A 561 -2.02 13.58 4.15
N ASP A 562 -2.65 13.36 5.31
CA ASP A 562 -2.16 13.83 6.61
C ASP A 562 -0.79 13.24 7.00
N LYS A 563 -0.31 12.18 6.35
CA LYS A 563 1.07 11.68 6.54
C LYS A 563 2.12 12.58 5.87
N TYR A 564 1.71 13.47 4.98
CA TYR A 564 2.56 14.17 4.01
C TYR A 564 2.29 15.68 3.96
N PHE A 565 2.33 16.37 5.09
CA PHE A 565 2.02 17.81 5.18
C PHE A 565 2.82 18.69 4.21
N GLN A 566 4.05 18.30 3.88
CA GLN A 566 4.95 19.02 2.98
C GLN A 566 4.79 18.67 1.49
N ILE A 567 3.82 17.81 1.13
CA ILE A 567 3.59 17.35 -0.23
C ILE A 567 2.12 17.60 -0.57
N SER A 568 1.88 18.13 -1.77
CA SER A 568 0.53 18.25 -2.30
C SER A 568 -0.22 16.90 -2.23
N PRO A 569 -1.46 16.86 -1.69
CA PRO A 569 -2.24 15.62 -1.60
C PRO A 569 -2.58 14.95 -2.94
N LEU A 570 -2.29 15.63 -4.05
CA LEU A 570 -2.53 15.20 -5.43
C LEU A 570 -1.23 14.90 -6.19
N ALA A 571 -0.06 15.07 -5.55
CA ALA A 571 1.23 14.78 -6.17
C ALA A 571 1.51 13.28 -6.21
N TYR A 572 2.14 12.84 -7.30
CA TYR A 572 2.55 11.45 -7.46
C TYR A 572 3.90 11.20 -6.78
N VAL A 573 3.92 10.32 -5.78
CA VAL A 573 5.12 9.76 -5.13
C VAL A 573 6.22 10.79 -4.81
N ALA A 574 5.84 11.92 -4.21
CA ALA A 574 6.74 13.01 -3.85
C ALA A 574 7.55 13.58 -5.03
N ASN A 575 7.06 13.43 -6.27
CA ASN A 575 7.73 13.81 -7.51
C ASN A 575 9.10 13.16 -7.73
N ASN A 576 9.32 11.97 -7.15
CA ASN A 576 10.50 11.15 -7.42
C ASN A 576 10.07 9.73 -7.83
N PRO A 577 9.54 9.59 -9.06
CA PRO A 577 8.99 8.32 -9.56
C PRO A 577 10.05 7.28 -9.92
N LEU A 578 11.33 7.56 -9.63
CA LEU A 578 12.46 6.65 -9.86
C LEU A 578 12.85 5.87 -8.61
N LYS A 579 12.47 6.38 -7.44
CA LYS A 579 12.78 5.83 -6.12
C LYS A 579 11.54 5.35 -5.37
N PHE A 580 10.41 6.00 -5.60
CA PHE A 580 9.17 5.78 -4.87
C PHE A 580 8.07 5.21 -5.75
N ILE A 581 7.20 4.41 -5.15
CA ILE A 581 5.95 3.90 -5.73
C ILE A 581 4.82 4.13 -4.72
N ASP A 582 3.58 4.08 -5.17
CA ASP A 582 2.42 3.96 -4.29
C ASP A 582 1.74 2.62 -4.58
N PRO A 583 1.89 1.56 -3.76
CA PRO A 583 1.40 0.24 -4.14
C PRO A 583 -0.11 0.09 -4.17
N ASP A 584 -0.88 0.95 -3.50
CA ASP A 584 -2.34 0.82 -3.39
C ASP A 584 -3.09 2.15 -3.53
N GLY A 585 -2.38 3.20 -3.95
CA GLY A 585 -2.92 4.54 -4.09
C GLY A 585 -3.21 5.21 -2.75
N LYS A 586 -2.54 4.81 -1.67
CA LYS A 586 -2.78 5.35 -0.31
C LYS A 586 -1.51 5.76 0.40
N GLU A 587 -0.35 5.26 -0.02
CA GLU A 587 0.88 5.47 0.72
C GLU A 587 2.11 5.35 -0.16
N ILE A 588 2.89 6.43 -0.20
CA ILE A 588 4.21 6.46 -0.83
C ILE A 588 5.12 5.48 -0.09
N ARG A 589 5.70 4.54 -0.85
CA ARG A 589 6.69 3.58 -0.39
C ARG A 589 7.98 3.71 -1.17
N ILE A 590 9.07 3.41 -0.48
CA ILE A 590 10.39 3.33 -1.10
C ILE A 590 10.60 1.93 -1.62
N VAL A 591 11.04 1.84 -2.86
CA VAL A 591 11.47 0.57 -3.42
C VAL A 591 12.90 0.30 -2.97
N ILE A 592 13.04 -0.32 -1.80
CA ILE A 592 14.30 -0.95 -1.39
C ILE A 592 14.14 -2.44 -1.68
N LYS A 593 14.54 -2.86 -2.88
CA LYS A 593 14.58 -4.28 -3.24
C LYS A 593 15.74 -4.95 -2.51
N ASN A 594 15.52 -5.39 -1.28
CA ASN A 594 16.14 -6.62 -0.82
C ASN A 594 15.06 -7.70 -1.02
N ASP A 595 15.28 -8.58 -2.00
CA ASP A 595 14.67 -9.92 -2.04
C ASP A 595 13.36 -10.09 -2.81
N GLY A 596 13.02 -9.16 -3.69
CA GLY A 596 11.82 -9.30 -4.53
C GLY A 596 10.49 -9.30 -3.74
N ASN A 597 10.55 -9.11 -2.42
CA ASN A 597 9.41 -8.92 -1.53
C ASN A 597 9.48 -7.51 -0.91
N VAL A 598 8.32 -6.89 -0.76
CA VAL A 598 8.15 -5.63 -0.04
C VAL A 598 8.37 -5.88 1.46
N LEU A 599 9.07 -4.94 2.11
CA LEU A 599 9.47 -4.92 3.53
C LEU A 599 8.46 -5.58 4.50
N GLU A 600 8.92 -6.59 5.25
CA GLU A 600 8.22 -7.15 6.41
C GLU A 600 8.16 -6.13 7.56
N THR A 601 7.01 -6.03 8.23
CA THR A 601 6.91 -5.40 9.55
C THR A 601 7.27 -6.44 10.62
N VAL A 602 8.07 -6.05 11.60
CA VAL A 602 8.50 -6.91 12.72
C VAL A 602 8.13 -6.25 14.05
N LYS A 603 7.66 -7.04 15.02
CA LYS A 603 7.30 -6.65 16.37
C LYS A 603 8.50 -6.85 17.32
N TYR A 604 8.87 -5.83 18.08
CA TYR A 604 9.81 -6.00 19.19
C TYR A 604 9.08 -6.54 20.43
N SER A 605 9.62 -7.57 21.08
CA SER A 605 9.18 -8.01 22.40
C SER A 605 10.29 -8.73 23.17
N LYS A 606 10.42 -8.48 24.48
CA LYS A 606 11.38 -9.16 25.38
C LYS A 606 12.80 -9.25 24.81
N GLY A 607 13.23 -8.18 24.16
CA GLY A 607 14.56 -8.02 23.58
C GLY A 607 14.82 -8.72 22.24
N LYS A 608 13.77 -9.28 21.65
CA LYS A 608 13.79 -9.98 20.36
C LYS A 608 12.83 -9.32 19.39
N LEU A 609 13.10 -9.48 18.10
CA LEU A 609 12.16 -9.12 17.05
C LEU A 609 11.36 -10.36 16.68
N TYR A 610 10.10 -10.15 16.27
CA TYR A 610 9.20 -11.20 15.83
C TYR A 610 8.51 -10.77 14.54
N THR A 611 8.32 -11.67 13.60
CA THR A 611 7.53 -11.43 12.41
C THR A 611 6.03 -11.34 12.76
N ASN A 612 5.20 -10.87 11.83
CA ASN A 612 3.74 -10.72 12.04
C ASN A 612 3.03 -12.05 12.38
N ASP A 613 3.64 -13.20 12.05
CA ASP A 613 3.17 -14.54 12.40
C ASP A 613 3.71 -15.04 13.76
N GLY A 614 4.35 -14.18 14.55
CA GLY A 614 4.79 -14.46 15.92
C GLY A 614 6.09 -15.24 16.07
N LYS A 615 6.80 -15.52 14.97
CA LYS A 615 8.12 -16.18 15.02
C LYS A 615 9.22 -15.19 15.33
N GLU A 616 10.27 -15.63 16.03
CA GLU A 616 11.46 -14.80 16.20
C GLU A 616 12.05 -14.44 14.83
N TYR A 617 12.21 -13.15 14.59
CA TYR A 617 12.80 -12.60 13.38
C TYR A 617 14.30 -12.88 13.40
N THR A 618 14.76 -13.68 12.44
CA THR A 618 16.17 -14.04 12.24
C THR A 618 16.80 -13.32 11.04
N GLY A 619 16.08 -12.37 10.42
CA GLY A 619 16.56 -11.64 9.27
C GLY A 619 17.72 -10.70 9.61
N LYS A 620 18.57 -10.41 8.62
CA LYS A 620 19.77 -9.58 8.79
C LYS A 620 19.55 -8.10 8.42
N ASN A 621 18.31 -7.60 8.46
CA ASN A 621 18.04 -6.21 8.12
C ASN A 621 18.78 -5.28 9.09
N SER A 622 19.70 -4.48 8.55
CA SER A 622 20.62 -3.66 9.34
C SER A 622 19.90 -2.57 10.15
N PHE A 623 18.77 -2.07 9.68
CA PHE A 623 17.95 -1.12 10.43
C PHE A 623 17.21 -1.81 11.58
N ALA A 624 16.52 -2.92 11.31
CA ALA A 624 15.79 -3.68 12.32
C ALA A 624 16.72 -4.14 13.46
N LEU A 625 17.90 -4.69 13.12
CA LEU A 625 18.91 -5.09 14.11
C LEU A 625 19.46 -3.91 14.92
N LYS A 626 19.64 -2.74 14.30
CA LYS A 626 20.05 -1.51 15.02
C LYS A 626 18.96 -1.06 16.02
N ILE A 627 17.69 -1.09 15.61
CA ILE A 627 16.56 -0.78 16.50
C ILE A 627 16.53 -1.77 17.67
N GLN A 628 16.60 -3.07 17.38
CA GLN A 628 16.62 -4.12 18.40
C GLN A 628 17.75 -3.90 19.41
N ASN A 629 18.98 -3.65 18.94
CA ASN A 629 20.12 -3.40 19.82
C ASN A 629 19.95 -2.15 20.68
N THR A 630 19.42 -1.08 20.10
CA THR A 630 19.17 0.19 20.82
C THR A 630 18.12 -0.02 21.92
N LEU A 631 17.00 -0.68 21.62
CA LEU A 631 15.97 -1.00 22.59
C LEU A 631 16.48 -1.96 23.68
N ASN A 632 17.32 -2.93 23.33
CA ASN A 632 17.99 -3.83 24.28
C ASN A 632 18.92 -3.08 25.23
N ASN A 633 19.64 -2.07 24.74
CA ASN A 633 20.50 -1.24 25.57
C ASN A 633 19.69 -0.32 26.48
N LEU A 634 18.58 0.25 25.99
CA LEU A 634 17.65 1.01 26.82
C LEU A 634 17.02 0.16 27.93
N ASN A 635 16.67 -1.09 27.66
CA ASN A 635 16.15 -2.03 28.67
C ASN A 635 17.16 -2.37 29.78
N LYS A 636 18.47 -2.15 29.56
CA LYS A 636 19.51 -2.34 30.59
C LYS A 636 19.66 -1.13 31.51
N VAL A 637 19.11 0.03 31.15
CA VAL A 637 19.17 1.25 31.97
C VAL A 637 18.41 0.99 33.28
N ASP A 638 19.11 1.06 34.41
CA ASP A 638 18.51 0.83 35.73
C ASP A 638 17.79 2.07 36.28
N ASP A 639 16.84 2.59 35.51
CA ASP A 639 15.95 3.68 35.89
C ASP A 639 14.50 3.23 35.77
N LYS A 640 13.72 3.44 36.84
CA LYS A 640 12.31 3.00 36.91
C LYS A 640 11.43 3.67 35.85
N LYS A 641 11.69 4.93 35.52
CA LYS A 641 10.92 5.69 34.51
C LYS A 641 11.25 5.19 33.11
N VAL A 642 12.52 4.91 32.82
CA VAL A 642 12.95 4.31 31.54
C VAL A 642 12.32 2.93 31.34
N LYS A 643 12.38 2.06 32.35
CA LYS A 643 11.73 0.74 32.30
C LYS A 643 10.22 0.84 32.13
N ASN A 644 9.56 1.78 32.82
CA ASN A 644 8.12 1.99 32.69
C ASN A 644 7.74 2.36 31.25
N VAL A 645 8.38 3.40 30.68
CA VAL A 645 8.12 3.86 29.30
C VAL A 645 8.23 2.71 28.29
N LEU A 646 9.32 1.94 28.36
CA LEU A 646 9.55 0.82 27.44
C LEU A 646 8.50 -0.28 27.63
N SER A 647 8.19 -0.64 28.89
CA SER A 647 7.20 -1.68 29.18
C SER A 647 5.78 -1.28 28.79
N THR A 648 5.41 0.00 28.92
CA THR A 648 4.12 0.52 28.51
C THR A 648 3.97 0.44 26.99
N LEU A 649 4.98 0.90 26.25
CA LEU A 649 4.95 0.87 24.79
C LEU A 649 4.98 -0.56 24.23
N GLU A 650 5.74 -1.47 24.85
CA GLU A 650 5.80 -2.87 24.42
C GLU A 650 4.47 -3.61 24.65
N ASN A 651 3.77 -3.32 25.74
CA ASN A 651 2.52 -3.99 26.13
C ASN A 651 1.27 -3.20 25.74
N SER A 652 1.41 -2.12 24.97
CA SER A 652 0.25 -1.32 24.56
C SER A 652 -0.63 -2.08 23.57
N GLU A 653 -1.93 -1.84 23.68
CA GLU A 653 -2.94 -2.24 22.68
C GLU A 653 -2.91 -1.31 21.45
N LEU A 654 -2.31 -0.12 21.60
CA LEU A 654 -2.10 0.86 20.53
C LEU A 654 -0.82 0.50 19.75
N LYS A 655 -0.85 0.75 18.44
CA LYS A 655 0.28 0.40 17.58
C LYS A 655 1.31 1.51 17.59
N HIS A 656 2.55 1.16 17.92
CA HIS A 656 3.70 2.04 17.88
C HIS A 656 4.73 1.50 16.89
N TYR A 657 5.00 2.26 15.84
CA TYR A 657 5.93 1.86 14.79
C TYR A 657 7.26 2.59 14.93
N ILE A 658 8.37 1.89 14.68
CA ILE A 658 9.66 2.54 14.45
C ILE A 658 10.08 2.19 13.03
N GLN A 659 10.28 3.20 12.19
CA GLN A 659 10.64 3.00 10.80
C GLN A 659 11.84 3.86 10.40
N PHE A 660 12.50 3.46 9.32
CA PHE A 660 13.64 4.18 8.80
C PHE A 660 13.19 5.52 8.24
N ASN A 661 13.80 6.62 8.68
CA ASN A 661 13.60 7.94 8.08
C ASN A 661 14.44 8.04 6.79
N PRO A 662 13.81 8.11 5.61
CA PRO A 662 14.54 8.07 4.35
C PRO A 662 14.95 9.44 3.80
N PHE A 663 14.51 10.52 4.45
CA PHE A 663 14.70 11.90 3.98
C PHE A 663 15.91 12.58 4.64
N GLY A 664 16.42 12.05 5.76
CA GLY A 664 17.74 12.37 6.31
C GLY A 664 18.00 13.82 6.76
N GLN A 665 16.97 14.68 6.80
CA GLN A 665 17.07 16.10 7.20
C GLN A 665 17.14 16.27 8.72
N ASP A 666 16.52 15.38 9.51
CA ASP A 666 16.59 15.30 10.97
C ASP A 666 16.72 13.83 11.42
N ASN A 667 17.33 13.59 12.59
CA ASN A 667 17.71 12.24 13.01
C ASN A 667 16.55 11.38 13.54
N ALA A 668 15.54 11.98 14.17
CA ALA A 668 14.37 11.27 14.65
C ALA A 668 13.17 12.21 14.80
N HIS A 669 11.97 11.73 14.46
CA HIS A 669 10.72 12.50 14.59
C HIS A 669 9.56 11.60 15.05
N PRO A 670 8.81 11.99 16.09
CA PRO A 670 7.68 11.23 16.56
C PRO A 670 6.40 11.76 15.91
N LYS A 671 5.58 10.86 15.38
CA LYS A 671 4.28 11.17 14.79
C LYS A 671 3.20 10.45 15.57
N THR A 672 2.06 11.11 15.73
CA THR A 672 0.84 10.47 16.23
C THR A 672 0.00 9.93 15.06
N ASP A 673 -0.74 8.86 15.30
CA ASP A 673 -1.73 8.34 14.37
C ASP A 673 -3.03 9.17 14.37
N ASP A 674 -3.28 9.98 15.41
CA ASP A 674 -4.45 10.85 15.52
C ASP A 674 -4.14 12.14 16.31
N ARG A 675 -3.85 13.22 15.58
CA ARG A 675 -3.55 14.53 16.18
C ARG A 675 -4.73 15.14 16.95
N SER A 676 -5.97 14.81 16.57
CA SER A 676 -7.16 15.32 17.26
C SER A 676 -7.32 14.67 18.63
N ALA A 677 -7.08 13.36 18.72
CA ALA A 677 -7.07 12.61 19.97
C ALA A 677 -6.02 13.18 20.95
N VAL A 678 -4.80 13.44 20.47
CA VAL A 678 -3.72 14.01 21.31
C VAL A 678 -4.13 15.35 21.92
N ASN A 679 -4.70 16.26 21.12
CA ASN A 679 -5.11 17.57 21.61
C ASN A 679 -6.22 17.49 22.68
N LYS A 680 -6.99 16.39 22.72
CA LYS A 680 -8.00 16.10 23.74
C LYS A 680 -7.45 15.35 24.95
N GLY A 681 -6.17 14.96 24.95
CA GLY A 681 -5.57 14.12 25.98
C GLY A 681 -6.00 12.65 25.89
N GLU A 682 -6.47 12.22 24.72
CA GLU A 682 -6.83 10.82 24.46
C GLU A 682 -5.59 10.02 24.07
N ARG A 683 -5.62 8.72 24.39
CA ARG A 683 -4.54 7.77 24.08
C ARG A 683 -4.53 7.47 22.58
N CYS A 684 -3.37 7.52 21.92
CA CYS A 684 -3.25 7.18 20.50
C CYS A 684 -1.95 6.45 20.15
N GLY A 685 -1.99 5.73 19.02
CA GLY A 685 -0.81 5.10 18.43
C GLY A 685 0.20 6.14 17.93
N SER A 686 1.39 5.67 17.59
CA SER A 686 2.47 6.55 17.15
C SER A 686 3.38 5.90 16.10
N ARG A 687 4.19 6.73 15.46
CA ARG A 687 5.25 6.32 14.55
C ARG A 687 6.49 7.16 14.76
N ILE A 688 7.62 6.52 15.01
CA ILE A 688 8.93 7.16 15.09
C ILE A 688 9.66 6.95 13.78
N ASP A 689 9.93 8.03 13.06
CA ASP A 689 10.76 8.03 11.86
C ASP A 689 12.20 8.33 12.28
N VAL A 690 13.12 7.36 12.22
CA VAL A 690 14.49 7.50 12.77
C VAL A 690 15.60 7.06 11.82
N THR A 691 16.74 7.76 11.89
CA THR A 691 18.02 7.37 11.25
C THR A 691 19.07 7.12 12.34
N LEU A 692 19.36 5.85 12.65
CA LEU A 692 20.39 5.49 13.65
C LEU A 692 21.79 5.31 13.04
N GLY A 693 22.81 5.81 13.75
CA GLY A 693 24.22 5.67 13.39
C GLY A 693 24.90 6.90 12.77
N LYS A 694 24.33 8.11 12.96
CA LYS A 694 25.07 9.36 12.81
C LYS A 694 25.55 9.81 14.20
N GLU A 695 26.84 10.13 14.34
CA GLU A 695 27.31 10.89 15.50
C GLU A 695 26.86 12.34 15.29
N GLU A 696 26.09 12.87 16.24
CA GLU A 696 25.70 14.28 16.20
C GLU A 696 26.10 14.97 17.49
N THR A 697 26.63 16.18 17.32
CA THR A 697 26.91 17.13 18.38
C THR A 697 26.05 18.36 18.13
N GLU A 698 24.86 18.41 18.72
CA GLU A 698 24.17 19.69 18.84
C GLU A 698 24.96 20.51 19.87
N LYS A 699 25.68 21.55 19.43
CA LYS A 699 26.43 22.52 20.27
C LYS A 699 27.13 21.87 21.50
N ASP A 700 28.02 20.91 21.26
CA ASP A 700 28.84 20.24 22.29
C ASP A 700 28.09 19.31 23.28
N VAL A 701 26.97 18.71 22.84
CA VAL A 701 26.28 17.64 23.56
C VAL A 701 26.27 16.38 22.68
N PRO A 702 27.13 15.37 22.97
CA PRO A 702 27.15 14.12 22.20
C PRO A 702 25.84 13.36 22.32
N SER A 703 25.37 12.81 21.20
CA SER A 703 24.19 11.95 21.12
C SER A 703 24.56 10.54 20.69
N THR A 704 23.87 9.55 21.27
CA THR A 704 23.96 8.12 20.93
C THR A 704 22.63 7.65 20.34
N ASN A 705 22.59 6.43 19.78
CA ASN A 705 21.35 5.85 19.29
C ASN A 705 20.30 5.76 20.42
N GLU A 706 20.74 5.46 21.63
CA GLU A 706 19.91 5.32 22.82
C GLU A 706 19.32 6.66 23.26
N THR A 707 20.09 7.75 23.23
CA THR A 707 19.55 9.08 23.56
C THR A 707 18.61 9.60 22.47
N ILE A 708 18.91 9.36 21.20
CA ILE A 708 18.05 9.75 20.07
C ILE A 708 16.73 8.99 20.12
N LEU A 709 16.78 7.66 20.14
CA LEU A 709 15.56 6.86 20.17
C LEU A 709 14.81 7.03 21.49
N GLY A 710 15.52 7.17 22.61
CA GLY A 710 14.94 7.43 23.91
C GLY A 710 14.11 8.72 23.96
N HIS A 711 14.63 9.80 23.36
CA HIS A 711 13.90 11.06 23.23
C HIS A 711 12.54 10.84 22.55
N GLU A 712 12.53 10.16 21.40
CA GLU A 712 11.31 9.89 20.65
C GLU A 712 10.35 8.91 21.32
N LEU A 713 10.89 7.94 22.07
CA LEU A 713 10.07 7.01 22.85
C LEU A 713 9.31 7.72 23.98
N GLN A 714 9.85 8.80 24.54
CA GLN A 714 9.10 9.61 25.51
C GLN A 714 7.88 10.27 24.85
N HIS A 715 8.03 10.81 23.63
CA HIS A 715 6.91 11.35 22.87
C HIS A 715 5.89 10.25 22.54
N SER A 716 6.35 9.08 22.11
CA SER A 716 5.48 7.91 21.89
C SER A 716 4.71 7.49 23.14
N TYR A 717 5.34 7.51 24.30
CA TYR A 717 4.71 7.19 25.58
C TYR A 717 3.69 8.25 25.97
N ASP A 718 4.00 9.51 25.75
CA ASP A 718 3.07 10.60 26.04
C ASP A 718 1.84 10.57 25.11
N TYR A 719 1.98 10.10 23.86
CA TYR A 719 0.85 9.78 22.98
C TYR A 719 0.02 8.61 23.52
N ASP A 720 0.68 7.53 23.94
CA ASP A 720 0.00 6.34 24.46
C ASP A 720 -0.78 6.65 25.75
N GLN A 721 -0.26 7.53 26.60
CA GLN A 721 -0.84 7.84 27.91
C GLN A 721 -1.77 9.04 27.91
N GLY A 722 -1.90 9.76 26.78
CA GLY A 722 -2.72 10.97 26.70
C GLY A 722 -2.11 12.19 27.41
N ASN A 723 -0.80 12.21 27.60
CA ASN A 723 -0.10 13.26 28.37
C ASN A 723 0.11 14.57 27.57
N MET A 724 -0.28 14.61 26.30
CA MET A 724 -0.04 15.74 25.38
C MET A 724 -1.28 16.60 25.09
N ALA A 725 -2.26 16.58 26.02
CA ALA A 725 -3.47 17.40 25.92
C ALA A 725 -3.14 18.89 25.66
N GLY A 726 -3.57 19.41 24.51
CA GLY A 726 -3.35 20.80 24.09
C GLY A 726 -1.91 21.18 23.71
N GLU A 727 -0.98 20.21 23.59
CA GLU A 727 0.45 20.49 23.35
C GLU A 727 0.89 20.29 21.88
N MET A 728 0.01 19.79 20.99
CA MET A 728 0.37 19.51 19.58
C MET A 728 0.52 20.76 18.72
N ASP A 729 -0.13 21.86 19.09
CA ASP A 729 -0.10 23.11 18.33
C ASP A 729 0.95 24.11 18.87
N ILE A 730 1.74 23.69 19.85
CA ILE A 730 2.90 24.44 20.35
C ILE A 730 4.09 24.12 19.45
N GLU A 731 4.70 25.16 18.87
CA GLU A 731 5.93 25.02 18.09
C GLU A 731 7.07 24.46 18.97
N SER A 732 7.75 23.42 18.47
CA SER A 732 8.89 22.78 19.14
C SER A 732 9.96 23.81 19.46
N SER A 733 10.25 24.01 20.75
CA SER A 733 11.20 25.00 21.24
C SER A 733 11.77 24.61 22.61
N ASN A 734 12.77 25.34 23.10
CA ASN A 734 13.34 25.18 24.44
C ASN A 734 12.36 25.48 25.60
N THR A 735 11.16 26.00 25.30
CA THR A 735 10.10 26.28 26.28
C THR A 735 8.95 25.28 26.23
N ASP A 736 8.95 24.41 25.23
CA ASP A 736 7.87 23.49 24.92
C ASP A 736 7.77 22.35 25.96
N PRO A 737 6.63 22.19 26.67
CA PRO A 737 6.48 21.17 27.69
C PRO A 737 6.78 19.74 27.21
N LYS A 738 6.37 19.36 25.99
CA LYS A 738 6.62 18.00 25.46
C LYS A 738 8.11 17.76 25.23
N GLU A 739 8.82 18.72 24.67
CA GLU A 739 10.25 18.62 24.42
C GLU A 739 11.04 18.63 25.73
N ILE A 740 10.60 19.39 26.74
CA ILE A 740 11.21 19.38 28.08
C ILE A 740 11.02 18.01 28.75
N ARG A 741 9.86 17.37 28.62
CA ARG A 741 9.64 16.00 29.11
C ARG A 741 10.57 15.01 28.41
N ALA A 742 10.67 15.09 27.08
CA ALA A 742 11.58 14.26 26.28
C ALA A 742 13.05 14.48 26.65
N VAL A 743 13.50 15.72 26.85
CA VAL A 743 14.85 16.04 27.30
C VAL A 743 15.11 15.54 28.73
N ASN A 744 14.13 15.60 29.64
CA ASN A 744 14.26 15.03 30.98
C ASN A 744 14.38 13.50 30.95
N PHE A 745 13.61 12.84 30.08
CA PHE A 745 13.73 11.40 29.86
C PHE A 745 15.08 11.02 29.24
N GLU A 746 15.50 11.75 28.21
CA GLU A 746 16.82 11.60 27.60
C GLU A 746 17.95 11.80 28.62
N ASN A 747 17.83 12.77 29.53
CA ASN A 747 18.83 13.02 30.58
C ASN A 747 18.98 11.89 31.60
N ARG A 748 17.94 11.07 31.80
CA ARG A 748 18.01 9.82 32.60
C ARG A 748 18.74 8.71 31.85
N ILE A 749 18.60 8.66 30.54
CA ILE A 749 19.36 7.74 29.68
C ILE A 749 20.83 8.19 29.63
N ARG A 750 21.08 9.49 29.46
CA ARG A 750 22.43 10.09 29.43
C ARG A 750 23.25 9.77 30.67
N SER A 751 22.65 9.81 31.87
CA SER A 751 23.39 9.49 33.11
C SER A 751 23.89 8.06 33.15
N PHE A 752 23.12 7.10 32.62
CA PHE A 752 23.53 5.69 32.54
C PHE A 752 24.69 5.47 31.57
N PHE A 753 24.73 6.20 30.45
CA PHE A 753 25.80 6.11 29.46
C PHE A 753 26.96 7.09 29.72
N HIS A 754 27.01 7.71 30.91
CA HIS A 754 28.02 8.71 31.29
C HIS A 754 28.16 9.88 30.29
N LEU A 755 27.05 10.26 29.65
CA LEU A 755 26.98 11.36 28.71
C LEU A 755 26.71 12.68 29.45
N LYS A 756 27.23 13.77 28.90
CA LYS A 756 26.95 15.13 29.38
C LYS A 756 25.43 15.38 29.36
N ARG A 757 24.91 15.92 30.46
CA ARG A 757 23.50 16.33 30.59
C ARG A 757 23.16 17.36 29.51
N ARG A 758 22.05 17.14 28.79
CA ARG A 758 21.49 18.10 27.84
C ARG A 758 20.76 19.21 28.60
N THR A 759 21.15 20.45 28.33
CA THR A 759 20.57 21.66 28.94
C THR A 759 20.05 22.65 27.89
N THR A 760 19.97 22.21 26.64
CA THR A 760 19.55 23.00 25.48
C THR A 760 18.62 22.17 24.59
N TYR A 761 17.77 22.82 23.80
CA TYR A 761 16.96 22.22 22.75
C TYR A 761 16.87 23.19 21.55
N GLY A 762 17.08 22.71 20.33
CA GLY A 762 17.17 23.56 19.13
C GLY A 762 18.33 24.57 19.19
N GLY A 763 19.35 24.28 19.99
CA GLY A 763 20.48 25.16 20.27
C GLY A 763 20.23 26.22 21.35
N GLU A 764 19.02 26.31 21.92
CA GLU A 764 18.65 27.33 22.90
C GLU A 764 18.62 26.77 24.34
N PRO A 765 19.01 27.52 25.38
CA PRO A 765 19.01 27.05 26.77
C PRO A 765 17.62 26.73 27.31
N ILE A 766 17.47 25.59 28.00
CA ILE A 766 16.26 25.23 28.73
C ILE A 766 16.33 25.84 30.13
N ASP A 767 15.21 26.36 30.64
CA ASP A 767 15.09 26.83 32.02
C ASP A 767 15.49 25.71 33.01
N LYS A 768 16.54 25.97 33.80
CA LYS A 768 17.09 25.01 34.76
C LYS A 768 16.06 24.52 35.77
N SER A 769 15.07 25.34 36.12
CA SER A 769 14.00 24.97 37.05
C SER A 769 13.07 23.87 36.52
N LYS A 770 13.01 23.71 35.18
CA LYS A 770 12.19 22.69 34.50
C LYS A 770 12.94 21.38 34.23
N LEU A 771 14.25 21.34 34.48
CA LEU A 771 15.05 20.13 34.29
C LEU A 771 15.12 19.31 35.58
N GLU A 772 14.67 18.05 35.53
CA GLU A 772 14.68 17.13 36.67
C GLU A 772 16.11 16.93 37.22
N GLU A 773 16.31 17.00 38.55
CA GLU A 773 17.62 16.75 39.16
C GLU A 773 18.11 15.33 38.87
N GLN A 774 19.34 15.20 38.35
CA GLN A 774 19.98 13.90 38.20
C GLN A 774 20.31 13.37 39.60
N LYS A 775 19.68 12.27 40.00
CA LYS A 775 20.18 11.50 41.15
C LYS A 775 21.56 10.95 40.77
N LYS A 776 22.56 11.29 41.59
CA LYS A 776 23.94 10.81 41.45
C LYS A 776 24.02 9.30 41.48
#